data_AF-A0A8B9WVM4-F1
#
_entry.id   AF-A0A8B9WVM4-F1
#
_cell.length_a   1.000
_cell.length_b   1.000
_cell.length_c   1.000
_cell.angle_alpha   90.00
_cell.angle_beta   90.00
_cell.angle_gamma   90.00
#
_symmetry.space_group_name_H-M   'P 1'
#
loop_
_entity.id
_entity.type
_entity.pdbx_description
1 polymer ?
#
loop_
_entity_poly.entity_id
_entity_poly.type
_entity_poly.pdbx_seq_one_letter_code
_entity_poly.pdbx_strand_id
1 'polypeptide(L)'
;VRRAAMGRGSRASALLGALPLPLLLLPPLLLLPPSPSRALTPRISLPLGSEKRPFLRFEAENVFNYTSFLLSKDGRTVYVGAREALLALNSSVSFLPGGEYQELLWRADAERKKQCSFKGKNPERDCQNYIKILLPLNSSHLIACGTEAFSPACTYIDVENFTLAQDKQGNILLEDGKGRCPFDPNFKSTALVIDGELYTGTVSSFQGSDPTISRSQSLRPIKTETSLNWLQDPAFMASAYIPESLGSSEGDDDKIYFFFREIGQELEFFENTMVSRIARICKGDEGGGRVLQQRWTSFLKAQLLCLRPDDGFPFNVLQDMFTLTPRPEDWPDTLFYGVFTSQWNGGTTEGSAVCVFTMKDVQSTFNGFYKEVNRETQQWYTVTHPVPSPRPGACITNSARERKINSSLQLPDRVLNFLKDHFLMDGQVRGRMLLLQPQARYQHVTVHRVLALNRTYDVLFLGTGDGWVHKAVSVGTTVHIIEELQVFPAGQPVRNLQLDADRQLLYAASHSSVVKVPVANCSLYQSCRDCLLARDPYCAWSGWRCASVSLYQPEVAVRPWIQDIEGVSAKNACSPSKIRAFVPKGEKPCEQVHFQPHTVNTLACPLLSNLATRFWLHNGAPINASASFRVLATGDLLLVGSQQELGLFQCWSLEGGIQQLEASYCPKVVEDEAAGSEDRSIIINTSRVSAPAGGKASWRMDKSYWTEFLVMCVLFVFAVVLLILFFLYRHRGGMKVFLKQGECASVHPKTRPVVLPPETQPLNGVGPPSTPLDHQGYQALLDSFQRSRVFTESEKRPLSVQDSFVEVSPTCPRPRVRLGSEIRDSVV
;
A
#
# COMPACT_ATOMS: atom_id res chain seq x y z
N VAL A 1 16.96 -16.81 55.47
CA VAL A 1 16.55 -16.20 56.75
C VAL A 1 15.02 -16.20 56.80
N ARG A 2 14.47 -16.98 57.76
CA ARG A 2 13.12 -17.03 58.40
C ARG A 2 11.97 -16.24 57.74
N ARG A 3 10.71 -16.68 57.65
CA ARG A 3 9.82 -17.75 58.20
C ARG A 3 8.42 -17.39 57.60
N ALA A 4 7.37 -18.20 57.46
CA ALA A 4 7.09 -19.59 57.78
C ALA A 4 5.80 -20.02 57.04
N ALA A 5 5.72 -21.33 56.78
CA ALA A 5 4.58 -22.12 56.36
C ALA A 5 3.50 -22.29 57.46
N MET A 6 2.26 -22.60 57.04
CA MET A 6 1.30 -23.60 57.58
C MET A 6 -0.01 -23.42 56.78
N GLY A 7 -0.73 -24.40 56.21
CA GLY A 7 -0.70 -25.86 56.32
C GLY A 7 -1.96 -26.38 57.02
N ARG A 8 -3.01 -26.79 56.27
CA ARG A 8 -3.85 -28.00 56.49
C ARG A 8 -5.17 -27.95 55.71
N GLY A 9 -5.50 -29.07 55.07
CA GLY A 9 -6.83 -29.32 54.51
C GLY A 9 -7.73 -30.10 55.48
N SER A 10 -9.02 -30.17 55.14
CA SER A 10 -9.87 -31.33 55.40
C SER A 10 -11.13 -31.28 54.52
N ARG A 11 -11.51 -32.45 54.00
CA ARG A 11 -12.80 -32.72 53.35
C ARG A 11 -13.90 -32.85 54.42
N ALA A 12 -15.12 -32.42 54.11
CA ALA A 12 -16.37 -33.10 54.49
C ALA A 12 -17.55 -32.50 53.73
N SER A 13 -18.48 -33.37 53.35
CA SER A 13 -19.63 -33.18 52.49
C SER A 13 -20.95 -33.12 53.26
N ALA A 14 -21.94 -32.46 52.62
CA ALA A 14 -23.40 -32.60 52.76
C ALA A 14 -24.12 -32.02 53.99
N LEU A 15 -25.05 -31.08 53.76
CA LEU A 15 -26.50 -31.29 53.98
C LEU A 15 -27.33 -30.08 53.50
N LEU A 16 -28.52 -30.40 52.98
CA LEU A 16 -29.52 -29.53 52.39
C LEU A 16 -30.14 -28.54 53.39
N GLY A 17 -30.56 -27.37 52.89
CA GLY A 17 -31.50 -26.47 53.57
C GLY A 17 -31.89 -25.30 52.67
N ALA A 18 -33.06 -25.41 52.03
CA ALA A 18 -33.66 -24.38 51.18
C ALA A 18 -34.28 -23.25 52.00
N LEU A 19 -34.16 -21.99 51.51
CA LEU A 19 -35.18 -20.91 51.55
C LEU A 19 -34.63 -19.66 50.79
N PRO A 20 -35.50 -18.80 50.23
CA PRO A 20 -35.25 -18.04 49.00
C PRO A 20 -34.66 -16.64 49.25
N LEU A 21 -33.77 -16.19 48.33
CA LEU A 21 -33.37 -14.78 48.20
C LEU A 21 -33.97 -14.17 46.92
N PRO A 22 -34.38 -12.89 46.95
CA PRO A 22 -35.13 -12.25 45.88
C PRO A 22 -34.24 -11.93 44.66
N LEU A 23 -34.81 -12.08 43.46
CA LEU A 23 -34.21 -11.59 42.22
C LEU A 23 -34.06 -10.05 42.27
N LEU A 24 -32.82 -9.59 42.43
CA LEU A 24 -32.41 -8.24 42.05
C LEU A 24 -32.08 -8.26 40.55
N LEU A 25 -32.99 -7.71 39.75
CA LEU A 25 -32.77 -7.37 38.35
C LEU A 25 -31.72 -6.25 38.27
N LEU A 26 -30.45 -6.62 38.05
CA LEU A 26 -29.41 -5.71 37.59
C LEU A 26 -29.64 -5.44 36.09
N PRO A 27 -29.72 -4.17 35.65
CA PRO A 27 -29.84 -3.87 34.23
C PRO A 27 -28.54 -4.30 33.53
N PRO A 28 -28.60 -4.80 32.28
CA PRO A 28 -27.40 -5.15 31.55
C PRO A 28 -26.60 -3.87 31.33
N LEU A 29 -25.41 -3.78 31.94
CA LEU A 29 -24.40 -2.85 31.50
C LEU A 29 -24.11 -3.20 30.03
N LEU A 30 -24.68 -2.42 29.13
CA LEU A 30 -24.20 -2.30 27.77
C LEU A 30 -22.75 -1.83 27.87
N LEU A 31 -21.82 -2.78 27.82
CA LEU A 31 -20.43 -2.52 27.49
C LEU A 31 -20.47 -1.87 26.10
N LEU A 32 -20.46 -0.53 26.08
CA LEU A 32 -20.15 0.22 24.89
C LEU A 32 -18.84 -0.36 24.35
N PRO A 33 -18.78 -0.78 23.07
CA PRO A 33 -17.51 -1.19 22.50
C PRO A 33 -16.51 -0.05 22.67
N PRO A 34 -15.22 -0.34 22.89
CA PRO A 34 -14.19 0.70 22.88
C PRO A 34 -14.37 1.54 21.62
N SER A 35 -14.37 2.86 21.78
CA SER A 35 -14.51 3.80 20.67
C SER A 35 -13.53 3.39 19.55
N PRO A 36 -14.00 3.06 18.34
CA PRO A 36 -13.10 2.73 17.25
C PRO A 36 -12.16 3.92 17.08
N SER A 37 -10.85 3.65 16.96
CA SER A 37 -9.85 4.62 16.56
C SER A 37 -10.44 5.46 15.42
N ARG A 38 -10.78 6.71 15.71
CA ARG A 38 -11.68 7.50 14.87
C ARG A 38 -10.99 7.72 13.53
N ALA A 39 -11.54 7.18 12.46
CA ALA A 39 -11.02 7.37 11.11
C ALA A 39 -10.79 8.87 10.86
N LEU A 40 -9.61 9.23 10.37
CA LEU A 40 -9.29 10.63 10.10
C LEU A 40 -10.02 11.06 8.83
N THR A 41 -10.96 11.99 8.98
CA THR A 41 -11.69 12.58 7.86
C THR A 41 -10.82 13.66 7.20
N PRO A 42 -10.64 13.64 5.87
CA PRO A 42 -10.03 14.76 5.13
C PRO A 42 -10.77 16.06 5.43
N ARG A 43 -10.04 17.14 5.78
CA ARG A 43 -10.68 18.42 6.12
C ARG A 43 -11.43 19.00 4.94
N ILE A 44 -10.90 18.90 3.72
CA ILE A 44 -11.54 19.37 2.50
C ILE A 44 -11.58 18.24 1.47
N SER A 45 -12.72 18.05 0.81
CA SER A 45 -12.88 17.09 -0.29
C SER A 45 -13.12 17.84 -1.61
N LEU A 46 -12.28 17.57 -2.59
CA LEU A 46 -12.32 18.25 -3.88
C LEU A 46 -12.55 17.21 -5.00
N PRO A 47 -13.76 17.17 -5.58
CA PRO A 47 -14.10 16.22 -6.62
C PRO A 47 -13.36 16.54 -7.93
N LEU A 48 -13.38 15.57 -8.84
CA LEU A 48 -12.73 15.68 -10.14
C LEU A 48 -13.24 16.91 -10.91
N GLY A 49 -12.33 17.75 -11.39
CA GLY A 49 -12.67 18.95 -12.15
C GLY A 49 -13.06 20.17 -11.29
N SER A 50 -12.82 20.14 -9.97
CA SER A 50 -13.08 21.29 -9.11
C SER A 50 -12.26 22.52 -9.51
N GLU A 51 -12.92 23.64 -9.82
CA GLU A 51 -12.28 24.93 -10.14
C GLU A 51 -11.45 25.48 -8.96
N LYS A 52 -11.79 25.09 -7.73
CA LYS A 52 -11.08 25.49 -6.51
C LYS A 52 -9.67 24.89 -6.41
N ARG A 53 -9.42 23.79 -7.13
CA ARG A 53 -8.14 23.07 -7.11
C ARG A 53 -7.75 22.65 -8.54
N PRO A 54 -7.39 23.61 -9.40
CA PRO A 54 -7.05 23.30 -10.77
C PRO A 54 -5.74 22.48 -10.82
N PHE A 55 -5.71 21.54 -11.75
CA PHE A 55 -4.53 20.78 -12.12
C PHE A 55 -4.54 20.57 -13.63
N LEU A 56 -3.38 20.30 -14.20
CA LEU A 56 -3.25 20.05 -15.63
C LEU A 56 -3.16 18.55 -15.91
N ARG A 57 -3.73 18.12 -17.03
CA ARG A 57 -3.76 16.72 -17.45
C ARG A 57 -3.05 16.58 -18.80
N PHE A 58 -2.27 15.52 -18.92
CA PHE A 58 -1.64 15.08 -20.15
C PHE A 58 -2.18 13.70 -20.54
N GLU A 59 -2.56 13.57 -21.81
CA GLU A 59 -3.02 12.34 -22.45
C GLU A 59 -2.40 12.29 -23.86
N ALA A 60 -1.79 11.16 -24.20
CA ALA A 60 -1.30 10.89 -25.55
C ALA A 60 -2.25 9.93 -26.28
N GLU A 61 -2.48 10.17 -27.57
CA GLU A 61 -3.34 9.32 -28.38
C GLU A 61 -2.78 7.89 -28.48
N ASN A 62 -3.63 6.88 -28.28
CA ASN A 62 -3.28 5.46 -28.35
C ASN A 62 -2.21 4.98 -27.34
N VAL A 63 -1.83 5.80 -26.36
CA VAL A 63 -0.89 5.43 -25.29
C VAL A 63 -1.64 5.21 -23.98
N PHE A 64 -1.38 4.07 -23.35
CA PHE A 64 -2.03 3.65 -22.11
C PHE A 64 -1.02 3.05 -21.14
N ASN A 65 -1.45 2.85 -19.89
CA ASN A 65 -0.67 2.25 -18.81
C ASN A 65 0.63 3.01 -18.56
N TYR A 66 0.52 4.25 -18.09
CA TYR A 66 1.66 5.07 -17.66
C TYR A 66 2.23 4.45 -16.37
N THR A 67 3.26 3.61 -16.51
CA THR A 67 3.76 2.69 -15.47
C THR A 67 5.01 3.17 -14.76
N SER A 68 5.87 3.93 -15.45
CA SER A 68 7.17 4.38 -14.92
C SER A 68 7.32 5.89 -15.04
N PHE A 69 7.84 6.55 -14.01
CA PHE A 69 8.01 8.00 -13.94
C PHE A 69 9.45 8.33 -13.54
N LEU A 70 10.02 9.31 -14.24
CA LEU A 70 11.31 9.88 -13.87
C LEU A 70 11.28 11.39 -14.12
N LEU A 71 11.53 12.17 -13.07
CA LEU A 71 11.76 13.60 -13.20
C LEU A 71 13.23 13.86 -13.55
N SER A 72 13.49 14.71 -14.53
CA SER A 72 14.85 15.17 -14.84
C SER A 72 15.44 15.96 -13.67
N LYS A 73 16.78 15.96 -13.54
CA LYS A 73 17.47 16.65 -12.43
C LYS A 73 17.17 18.15 -12.33
N ASP A 74 16.83 18.79 -13.46
CA ASP A 74 16.48 20.21 -13.52
C ASP A 74 14.97 20.49 -13.35
N GLY A 75 14.16 19.44 -13.16
CA GLY A 75 12.71 19.50 -13.03
C GLY A 75 11.99 19.98 -14.30
N ARG A 76 12.68 20.07 -15.45
CA ARG A 76 12.08 20.59 -16.69
C ARG A 76 11.32 19.52 -17.48
N THR A 77 11.76 18.27 -17.39
CA THR A 77 11.24 17.16 -18.19
C THR A 77 10.77 16.03 -17.29
N VAL A 78 9.57 15.54 -17.54
CA VAL A 78 9.02 14.33 -16.92
C VAL A 78 9.06 13.23 -17.97
N TYR A 79 9.94 12.25 -17.77
CA TYR A 79 9.99 11.07 -18.60
C TYR A 79 8.97 10.06 -18.10
N VAL A 80 8.19 9.51 -19.03
CA VAL A 80 7.10 8.58 -18.72
C VAL A 80 7.24 7.32 -19.57
N GLY A 81 7.38 6.18 -18.91
CA GLY A 81 7.28 4.88 -19.53
C GLY A 81 5.83 4.40 -19.52
N ALA A 82 5.31 4.03 -20.69
CA ALA A 82 3.94 3.56 -20.88
C ALA A 82 3.91 2.18 -21.55
N ARG A 83 2.74 1.74 -22.03
CA ARG A 83 2.63 0.56 -22.90
C ARG A 83 3.07 0.93 -24.32
N GLU A 84 4.15 0.30 -24.77
CA GLU A 84 4.79 0.41 -26.08
C GLU A 84 5.41 1.77 -26.42
N ALA A 85 5.44 2.71 -25.48
CA ALA A 85 5.90 4.06 -25.70
C ALA A 85 6.64 4.62 -24.48
N LEU A 86 7.60 5.49 -24.78
CA LEU A 86 8.28 6.38 -23.85
C LEU A 86 7.95 7.82 -24.25
N LEU A 87 7.69 8.68 -23.27
CA LEU A 87 7.33 10.07 -23.50
C LEU A 87 8.29 10.98 -22.72
N ALA A 88 8.69 12.10 -23.33
CA ALA A 88 9.35 13.20 -22.64
C ALA A 88 8.42 14.41 -22.61
N LEU A 89 7.88 14.69 -21.42
CA LEU A 89 6.92 15.75 -21.21
C LEU A 89 7.63 16.97 -20.63
N ASN A 90 7.59 18.10 -21.33
CA ASN A 90 8.01 19.37 -20.77
C ASN A 90 7.02 19.79 -19.66
N SER A 91 7.56 20.01 -18.47
CA SER A 91 6.81 20.41 -17.27
C SER A 91 5.91 21.63 -17.48
N SER A 92 6.26 22.54 -18.38
CA SER A 92 5.53 23.78 -18.65
C SER A 92 4.62 23.70 -19.87
N VAL A 93 5.14 23.14 -20.97
CA VAL A 93 4.47 23.17 -22.29
C VAL A 93 3.54 21.98 -22.51
N SER A 94 3.99 20.75 -22.25
CA SER A 94 3.26 19.53 -22.67
C SER A 94 1.91 19.36 -21.96
N PHE A 95 1.72 19.98 -20.80
CA PHE A 95 0.48 19.92 -20.03
C PHE A 95 -0.56 20.97 -20.46
N LEU A 96 -0.27 21.80 -21.47
CA LEU A 96 -1.19 22.76 -22.06
C LEU A 96 -1.97 22.12 -23.22
N PRO A 97 -3.18 22.62 -23.56
CA PRO A 97 -3.92 22.14 -24.73
C PRO A 97 -3.09 22.29 -26.01
N GLY A 98 -2.90 21.18 -26.75
CA GLY A 98 -2.04 21.16 -27.95
C GLY A 98 -0.54 21.30 -27.67
N GLY A 99 -0.12 21.14 -26.41
CA GLY A 99 1.28 21.22 -26.01
C GLY A 99 2.12 20.12 -26.62
N GLU A 100 3.28 20.48 -27.18
CA GLU A 100 4.20 19.53 -27.78
C GLU A 100 4.85 18.62 -26.73
N TYR A 101 5.13 17.38 -27.12
CA TYR A 101 5.89 16.40 -26.36
C TYR A 101 6.68 15.51 -27.33
N GLN A 102 7.74 14.87 -26.82
CA GLN A 102 8.48 13.89 -27.62
C GLN A 102 7.97 12.49 -27.29
N GLU A 103 7.78 11.67 -28.32
CA GLU A 103 7.34 10.29 -28.22
C GLU A 103 8.36 9.37 -28.88
N LEU A 104 8.75 8.34 -28.14
CA LEU A 104 9.61 7.27 -28.60
C LEU A 104 8.84 5.95 -28.54
N LEU A 105 8.44 5.44 -29.71
CA LEU A 105 7.77 4.15 -29.82
C LEU A 105 8.78 3.02 -29.64
N TRP A 106 8.53 2.15 -28.66
CA TRP A 106 9.29 0.94 -28.41
C TRP A 106 8.33 -0.25 -28.27
N ARG A 107 7.75 -0.62 -29.41
CA ARG A 107 6.77 -1.71 -29.54
C ARG A 107 7.47 -3.06 -29.46
N ALA A 108 6.78 -4.05 -28.88
CA ALA A 108 7.30 -5.41 -28.88
C ALA A 108 7.33 -5.96 -30.32
N ASP A 109 8.39 -6.69 -30.65
CA ASP A 109 8.55 -7.33 -31.95
C ASP A 109 7.37 -8.27 -32.30
N ALA A 110 6.96 -8.29 -33.57
CA ALA A 110 5.78 -9.02 -34.02
C ALA A 110 5.90 -10.54 -33.82
N GLU A 111 7.09 -11.10 -34.02
CA GLU A 111 7.35 -12.52 -33.80
C GLU A 111 7.31 -12.83 -32.29
N ARG A 112 7.87 -11.95 -31.44
CA ARG A 112 7.72 -12.07 -29.97
C ARG A 112 6.25 -12.03 -29.53
N LYS A 113 5.44 -11.13 -30.09
CA LYS A 113 3.98 -11.09 -29.80
C LYS A 113 3.29 -12.40 -30.16
N LYS A 114 3.62 -12.97 -31.32
CA LYS A 114 3.09 -14.27 -31.77
C LYS A 114 3.50 -15.41 -30.83
N GLN A 115 4.78 -15.44 -30.42
CA GLN A 115 5.27 -16.44 -29.47
C GLN A 115 4.63 -16.31 -28.09
N CYS A 116 4.43 -15.08 -27.61
CA CYS A 116 3.72 -14.81 -26.36
C CYS A 116 2.27 -15.32 -26.41
N SER A 117 1.56 -15.04 -27.50
CA SER A 117 0.19 -15.52 -27.70
C SER A 117 0.13 -17.05 -27.80
N PHE A 118 1.10 -17.67 -28.49
CA PHE A 118 1.20 -19.13 -28.58
C PHE A 118 1.41 -19.79 -27.20
N LYS A 119 2.05 -19.09 -26.25
CA LYS A 119 2.21 -19.51 -24.84
C LYS A 119 0.96 -19.23 -23.97
N GLY A 120 -0.18 -18.92 -24.58
CA GLY A 120 -1.47 -18.78 -23.89
C GLY A 120 -1.71 -17.44 -23.19
N LYS A 121 -0.87 -16.42 -23.44
CA LYS A 121 -1.07 -15.06 -22.91
C LYS A 121 -2.00 -14.24 -23.80
N ASN A 122 -2.68 -13.25 -23.22
CA ASN A 122 -3.63 -12.43 -23.98
C ASN A 122 -2.89 -11.53 -24.99
N PRO A 123 -3.19 -11.61 -26.30
CA PRO A 123 -2.45 -10.88 -27.33
C PRO A 123 -2.61 -9.36 -27.23
N GLU A 124 -3.79 -8.87 -26.83
CA GLU A 124 -4.08 -7.43 -26.76
C GLU A 124 -3.59 -6.81 -25.45
N ARG A 125 -3.72 -7.54 -24.34
CA ARG A 125 -3.40 -7.05 -22.99
C ARG A 125 -1.98 -7.40 -22.56
N ASP A 126 -1.58 -8.66 -22.67
CA ASP A 126 -0.38 -9.19 -22.01
C ASP A 126 0.83 -9.14 -22.96
N CYS A 127 0.64 -9.44 -24.25
CA CYS A 127 1.71 -9.52 -25.25
C CYS A 127 2.08 -8.15 -25.85
N GLN A 128 2.29 -7.16 -24.99
CA GLN A 128 2.76 -5.83 -25.36
C GLN A 128 4.08 -5.54 -24.62
N ASN A 129 4.79 -4.49 -25.03
CA ASN A 129 5.94 -4.01 -24.26
C ASN A 129 5.46 -3.02 -23.18
N TYR A 130 5.52 -3.38 -21.90
CA TYR A 130 5.24 -2.45 -20.81
C TYR A 130 6.56 -1.95 -20.24
N ILE A 131 6.78 -0.64 -20.24
CA ILE A 131 8.00 -0.05 -19.68
C ILE A 131 7.93 -0.08 -18.16
N LYS A 132 8.78 -0.90 -17.52
CA LYS A 132 8.77 -1.15 -16.07
C LYS A 132 9.88 -0.42 -15.32
N ILE A 133 10.99 -0.14 -16.00
CA ILE A 133 12.15 0.55 -15.45
C ILE A 133 12.49 1.70 -16.38
N LEU A 134 12.67 2.88 -15.80
CA LEU A 134 13.12 4.08 -16.49
C LEU A 134 13.94 4.91 -15.49
N LEU A 135 15.26 4.91 -15.67
CA LEU A 135 16.19 5.47 -14.69
C LEU A 135 17.29 6.30 -15.40
N PRO A 136 17.87 7.31 -14.73
CA PRO A 136 19.03 7.99 -15.26
C PRO A 136 20.25 7.06 -15.17
N LEU A 137 20.92 6.82 -16.29
CA LEU A 137 22.19 6.08 -16.29
C LEU A 137 23.36 7.03 -16.05
N ASN A 138 23.38 8.15 -16.79
CA ASN A 138 24.35 9.23 -16.66
C ASN A 138 23.69 10.56 -17.08
N SER A 139 24.46 11.61 -17.33
CA SER A 139 23.91 12.92 -17.73
C SER A 139 23.35 12.96 -19.15
N SER A 140 23.75 12.03 -20.01
CA SER A 140 23.41 11.98 -21.44
C SER A 140 22.43 10.86 -21.80
N HIS A 141 22.34 9.81 -20.98
CA HIS A 141 21.56 8.62 -21.29
C HIS A 141 20.67 8.20 -20.12
N LEU A 142 19.47 7.75 -20.46
CA LEU A 142 18.59 6.97 -19.59
C LEU A 142 18.75 5.48 -19.89
N ILE A 143 18.43 4.65 -18.92
CA ILE A 143 18.22 3.21 -19.12
C ILE A 143 16.73 2.92 -19.01
N ALA A 144 16.20 2.16 -19.97
CA ALA A 144 14.82 1.69 -19.96
C ALA A 144 14.77 0.17 -20.11
N CYS A 145 13.87 -0.48 -19.36
CA CYS A 145 13.59 -1.90 -19.54
C CYS A 145 12.08 -2.14 -19.60
N GLY A 146 11.68 -3.05 -20.49
CA GLY A 146 10.29 -3.40 -20.71
C GLY A 146 10.05 -4.89 -20.83
N THR A 147 8.78 -5.29 -20.66
CA THR A 147 8.35 -6.71 -20.69
C THR A 147 8.47 -7.34 -22.07
N GLU A 148 8.45 -6.53 -23.13
CA GLU A 148 8.71 -6.91 -24.52
C GLU A 148 7.95 -8.20 -24.93
N ALA A 149 6.63 -8.23 -24.65
CA ALA A 149 5.77 -9.40 -24.83
C ALA A 149 6.30 -10.69 -24.19
N PHE A 150 6.54 -10.67 -22.88
CA PHE A 150 7.11 -11.80 -22.13
C PHE A 150 8.49 -12.25 -22.65
N SER A 151 9.30 -11.30 -23.10
CA SER A 151 10.70 -11.51 -23.49
C SER A 151 11.54 -10.30 -23.07
N PRO A 152 11.68 -10.02 -21.76
CA PRO A 152 12.16 -8.74 -21.24
C PRO A 152 13.45 -8.26 -21.90
N ALA A 153 13.48 -6.97 -22.22
CA ALA A 153 14.63 -6.34 -22.84
C ALA A 153 14.95 -5.01 -22.16
N CYS A 154 16.22 -4.62 -22.20
CA CYS A 154 16.69 -3.31 -21.76
C CYS A 154 17.34 -2.58 -22.93
N THR A 155 17.30 -1.25 -22.90
CA THR A 155 17.92 -0.38 -23.89
C THR A 155 18.32 0.95 -23.24
N TYR A 156 19.04 1.78 -23.99
CA TYR A 156 19.49 3.09 -23.57
C TYR A 156 18.82 4.17 -24.43
N ILE A 157 18.46 5.28 -23.81
CA ILE A 157 17.79 6.41 -24.47
C ILE A 157 18.71 7.61 -24.37
N ASP A 158 19.07 8.19 -25.52
CA ASP A 158 19.78 9.46 -25.56
C ASP A 158 18.84 10.60 -25.13
N VAL A 159 19.26 11.38 -24.16
CA VAL A 159 18.45 12.43 -23.52
C VAL A 159 18.26 13.65 -24.42
N GLU A 160 19.23 13.96 -25.28
CA GLU A 160 19.24 15.17 -26.10
C GLU A 160 18.21 15.06 -27.23
N ASN A 161 18.20 13.93 -27.93
CA ASN A 161 17.32 13.70 -29.08
C ASN A 161 16.12 12.77 -28.78
N PHE A 162 16.07 12.20 -27.57
CA PHE A 162 15.03 11.26 -27.12
C PHE A 162 14.87 10.04 -28.05
N THR A 163 15.98 9.49 -28.53
CA THR A 163 16.02 8.28 -29.38
C THR A 163 16.71 7.10 -28.71
N LEU A 164 16.46 5.90 -29.23
CA LEU A 164 17.16 4.69 -28.79
C LEU A 164 18.64 4.76 -29.21
N ALA A 165 19.53 4.51 -28.27
CA ALA A 165 20.97 4.49 -28.53
C ALA A 165 21.33 3.36 -29.51
N GLN A 166 22.31 3.65 -30.37
CA GLN A 166 22.76 2.74 -31.43
C GLN A 166 24.24 2.38 -31.29
N ASP A 167 24.62 1.20 -31.78
CA ASP A 167 26.02 0.79 -31.90
C ASP A 167 26.73 1.52 -33.05
N LYS A 168 28.03 1.23 -33.24
CA LYS A 168 28.83 1.84 -34.32
C LYS A 168 28.35 1.46 -35.73
N GLN A 169 27.49 0.45 -35.83
CA GLN A 169 26.92 -0.08 -37.06
C GLN A 169 25.49 0.46 -37.30
N GLY A 170 24.95 1.28 -36.39
CA GLY A 170 23.61 1.85 -36.46
C GLY A 170 22.49 0.93 -35.94
N ASN A 171 22.82 -0.22 -35.33
CA ASN A 171 21.82 -1.10 -34.73
C ASN A 171 21.44 -0.61 -33.34
N ILE A 172 20.17 -0.76 -32.98
CA ILE A 172 19.68 -0.43 -31.63
C ILE A 172 20.41 -1.29 -30.60
N LEU A 173 20.93 -0.64 -29.55
CA LEU A 173 21.53 -1.30 -28.40
C LEU A 173 20.44 -1.95 -27.54
N LEU A 174 20.25 -3.25 -27.74
CA LEU A 174 19.31 -4.06 -26.98
C LEU A 174 20.07 -5.06 -26.10
N GLU A 175 19.78 -5.06 -24.81
CA GLU A 175 20.31 -6.01 -23.85
C GLU A 175 19.22 -6.97 -23.34
N ASP A 176 19.63 -8.18 -22.96
CA ASP A 176 18.74 -9.13 -22.28
C ASP A 176 18.25 -8.53 -20.95
N GLY A 177 16.93 -8.41 -20.82
CA GLY A 177 16.27 -7.89 -19.63
C GLY A 177 15.97 -8.96 -18.58
N LYS A 178 16.30 -10.24 -18.82
CA LYS A 178 16.05 -11.33 -17.87
C LYS A 178 16.71 -11.06 -16.52
N GLY A 179 15.91 -11.06 -15.46
CA GLY A 179 16.36 -10.77 -14.10
C GLY A 179 16.60 -9.29 -13.81
N ARG A 180 16.41 -8.41 -14.80
CA ARG A 180 16.39 -6.94 -14.65
C ARG A 180 14.96 -6.39 -14.69
N CYS A 181 14.14 -6.91 -15.60
CA CYS A 181 12.74 -6.56 -15.80
C CYS A 181 11.86 -7.84 -15.78
N PRO A 182 10.64 -7.79 -15.23
CA PRO A 182 9.76 -8.96 -15.21
C PRO A 182 9.22 -9.31 -16.61
N PHE A 183 8.83 -10.57 -16.78
CA PHE A 183 8.15 -11.07 -17.99
C PHE A 183 6.69 -10.62 -18.05
N ASP A 184 5.95 -10.81 -16.95
CA ASP A 184 4.54 -10.44 -16.85
C ASP A 184 4.40 -8.96 -16.44
N PRO A 185 3.59 -8.16 -17.14
CA PRO A 185 3.39 -6.75 -16.79
C PRO A 185 2.77 -6.54 -15.41
N ASN A 186 2.09 -7.54 -14.85
CA ASN A 186 1.48 -7.47 -13.53
C ASN A 186 2.48 -7.68 -12.40
N PHE A 187 3.64 -8.29 -12.67
CA PHE A 187 4.68 -8.42 -11.66
C PHE A 187 5.29 -7.07 -11.31
N LYS A 188 5.58 -6.93 -10.02
CA LYS A 188 6.19 -5.73 -9.45
C LYS A 188 7.70 -5.88 -9.46
N SER A 189 8.38 -4.76 -9.66
CA SER A 189 9.82 -4.68 -9.72
C SER A 189 10.27 -3.34 -9.16
N THR A 190 11.48 -3.32 -8.62
CA THR A 190 12.15 -2.08 -8.21
C THR A 190 13.57 -2.09 -8.76
N ALA A 191 14.10 -0.91 -9.07
CA ALA A 191 15.46 -0.77 -9.56
C ALA A 191 16.04 0.62 -9.25
N LEU A 192 17.36 0.69 -9.18
CA LEU A 192 18.13 1.92 -9.07
C LEU A 192 19.48 1.76 -9.77
N VAL A 193 20.06 2.88 -10.20
CA VAL A 193 21.40 2.93 -10.79
C VAL A 193 22.33 3.66 -9.83
N ILE A 194 23.46 3.04 -9.49
CA ILE A 194 24.52 3.64 -8.67
C ILE A 194 25.84 3.40 -9.41
N ASP A 195 26.61 4.45 -9.65
CA ASP A 195 27.92 4.37 -10.31
C ASP A 195 27.91 3.62 -11.66
N GLY A 196 26.80 3.73 -12.40
CA GLY A 196 26.61 3.05 -13.68
C GLY A 196 26.21 1.57 -13.59
N GLU A 197 26.07 1.02 -12.38
CA GLU A 197 25.62 -0.34 -12.14
C GLU A 197 24.12 -0.36 -11.81
N LEU A 198 23.39 -1.30 -12.41
CA LEU A 198 21.94 -1.44 -12.22
C LEU A 198 21.65 -2.50 -11.16
N TYR A 199 21.01 -2.08 -10.07
CA TYR A 199 20.51 -2.93 -8.99
C TYR A 199 19.01 -3.15 -9.19
N THR A 200 18.56 -4.41 -9.17
CA THR A 200 17.16 -4.77 -9.49
C THR A 200 16.61 -5.81 -8.54
N GLY A 201 15.38 -5.61 -8.05
CA GLY A 201 14.56 -6.65 -7.43
C GLY A 201 13.39 -6.98 -8.35
N THR A 202 13.36 -8.21 -8.89
CA THR A 202 12.31 -8.67 -9.83
C THR A 202 12.22 -10.20 -9.87
N VAL A 203 11.38 -10.73 -10.74
CA VAL A 203 11.33 -12.15 -11.11
C VAL A 203 12.01 -12.38 -12.46
N SER A 204 12.75 -13.48 -12.57
CA SER A 204 13.61 -13.80 -13.72
C SER A 204 13.06 -14.92 -14.61
N SER A 205 11.92 -15.52 -14.25
CA SER A 205 11.27 -16.59 -15.03
C SER A 205 9.93 -16.13 -15.62
N PHE A 206 9.51 -16.81 -16.69
CA PHE A 206 8.23 -16.54 -17.37
C PHE A 206 7.01 -16.74 -16.45
N GLN A 207 7.08 -17.72 -15.54
CA GLN A 207 6.00 -18.04 -14.60
C GLN A 207 6.03 -17.16 -13.34
N GLY A 208 7.11 -16.41 -13.09
CA GLY A 208 7.30 -15.63 -11.87
C GLY A 208 7.85 -16.44 -10.68
N SER A 209 8.23 -17.70 -10.89
CA SER A 209 8.75 -18.61 -9.85
C SER A 209 10.14 -18.27 -9.33
N ASP A 210 10.95 -17.53 -10.10
CA ASP A 210 12.39 -17.36 -9.84
C ASP A 210 12.70 -15.90 -9.45
N PRO A 211 12.44 -15.49 -8.20
CA PRO A 211 12.75 -14.14 -7.75
C PRO A 211 14.26 -13.92 -7.65
N THR A 212 14.67 -12.68 -7.87
CA THR A 212 16.08 -12.29 -7.81
C THR A 212 16.25 -10.86 -7.34
N ILE A 213 17.21 -10.65 -6.45
CA ILE A 213 17.86 -9.35 -6.27
C ILE A 213 19.22 -9.44 -6.93
N SER A 214 19.51 -8.56 -7.89
CA SER A 214 20.73 -8.63 -8.70
C SER A 214 21.38 -7.28 -8.95
N ARG A 215 22.68 -7.32 -9.20
CA ARG A 215 23.48 -6.22 -9.74
C ARG A 215 23.99 -6.63 -11.11
N SER A 216 23.69 -5.80 -12.09
CA SER A 216 24.08 -5.96 -13.50
C SER A 216 24.84 -4.73 -13.99
N GLN A 217 25.30 -4.73 -15.24
CA GLN A 217 26.14 -3.67 -15.82
C GLN A 217 27.49 -3.50 -15.09
N SER A 218 27.89 -4.54 -14.35
CA SER A 218 29.16 -4.66 -13.65
C SER A 218 30.05 -5.70 -14.33
N LEU A 219 31.37 -5.57 -14.17
CA LEU A 219 32.33 -6.60 -14.62
C LEU A 219 32.09 -7.96 -13.94
N ARG A 220 31.52 -7.95 -12.73
CA ARG A 220 31.13 -9.15 -11.98
C ARG A 220 29.66 -9.04 -11.58
N PRO A 221 28.72 -9.49 -12.44
CA PRO A 221 27.31 -9.53 -12.10
C PRO A 221 27.06 -10.44 -10.89
N ILE A 222 26.18 -10.00 -9.98
CA ILE A 222 25.85 -10.72 -8.75
C ILE A 222 24.34 -10.86 -8.65
N LYS A 223 23.87 -11.99 -8.13
CA LYS A 223 22.45 -12.22 -7.85
C LYS A 223 22.25 -13.05 -6.60
N THR A 224 21.04 -13.05 -6.07
CA THR A 224 20.61 -14.01 -5.04
C THR A 224 20.66 -15.45 -5.58
N GLU A 225 20.93 -16.42 -4.71
CA GLU A 225 20.96 -17.85 -5.07
C GLU A 225 19.57 -18.47 -4.93
N THR A 226 18.95 -18.85 -6.06
CA THR A 226 17.57 -19.35 -6.12
C THR A 226 17.41 -20.67 -5.34
N SER A 227 18.41 -21.55 -5.36
CA SER A 227 18.35 -22.84 -4.66
C SER A 227 18.35 -22.74 -3.13
N LEU A 228 18.73 -21.57 -2.58
CA LEU A 228 18.78 -21.34 -1.13
C LEU A 228 17.49 -20.75 -0.57
N ASN A 229 16.46 -20.54 -1.39
CA ASN A 229 15.14 -20.11 -0.91
C ASN A 229 15.18 -18.78 -0.11
N TRP A 230 16.14 -17.91 -0.44
CA TRP A 230 16.32 -16.61 0.24
C TRP A 230 15.12 -15.67 0.09
N LEU A 231 14.30 -15.87 -0.93
CA LEU A 231 13.13 -15.08 -1.27
C LEU A 231 11.95 -16.01 -1.54
N GLN A 232 10.76 -15.70 -1.00
CA GLN A 232 9.60 -16.60 -1.03
C GLN A 232 8.37 -15.95 -1.69
N ASP A 233 8.27 -16.06 -3.01
CA ASP A 233 7.24 -15.40 -3.83
C ASP A 233 7.13 -13.87 -3.52
N PRO A 234 8.23 -13.12 -3.68
CA PRO A 234 8.25 -11.70 -3.31
C PRO A 234 7.54 -10.82 -4.35
N ALA A 235 6.85 -9.80 -3.85
CA ALA A 235 6.47 -8.62 -4.63
C ALA A 235 7.32 -7.42 -4.19
N PHE A 236 8.19 -6.94 -5.07
CA PHE A 236 9.11 -5.83 -4.81
C PHE A 236 8.43 -4.47 -4.98
N MET A 237 8.53 -3.61 -3.96
CA MET A 237 7.86 -2.30 -3.95
C MET A 237 8.84 -1.15 -4.18
N ALA A 238 9.96 -1.12 -3.45
CA ALA A 238 10.92 -0.03 -3.53
C ALA A 238 12.35 -0.49 -3.25
N SER A 239 13.32 0.35 -3.61
CA SER A 239 14.72 0.21 -3.26
C SER A 239 15.32 1.57 -2.95
N ALA A 240 16.35 1.61 -2.08
CA ALA A 240 16.97 2.84 -1.63
C ALA A 240 18.48 2.67 -1.48
N TYR A 241 19.23 3.69 -1.89
CA TYR A 241 20.66 3.81 -1.67
C TYR A 241 20.94 4.65 -0.42
N ILE A 242 21.72 4.13 0.51
CA ILE A 242 22.09 4.83 1.74
C ILE A 242 23.62 4.86 1.85
N PRO A 243 24.23 6.06 1.84
CA PRO A 243 25.68 6.20 1.84
C PRO A 243 26.27 6.09 3.26
N GLU A 244 26.12 4.92 3.89
CA GLU A 244 26.57 4.68 5.28
C GLU A 244 28.10 4.80 5.45
N SER A 245 28.86 4.82 4.35
CA SER A 245 30.31 5.08 4.41
C SER A 245 30.65 6.52 4.81
N LEU A 246 29.73 7.48 4.56
CA LEU A 246 29.93 8.88 4.94
C LEU A 246 29.93 9.03 6.46
N GLY A 247 31.04 9.53 7.01
CA GLY A 247 31.23 9.70 8.44
C GLY A 247 31.46 8.39 9.22
N SER A 248 31.68 7.26 8.54
CA SER A 248 31.91 5.98 9.20
C SER A 248 33.31 5.88 9.79
N SER A 249 33.40 5.88 11.12
CA SER A 249 34.68 5.67 11.84
C SER A 249 35.21 4.23 11.69
N GLU A 250 34.34 3.26 11.40
CA GLU A 250 34.70 1.85 11.22
C GLU A 250 35.07 1.51 9.78
N GLY A 251 35.00 2.47 8.84
CA GLY A 251 35.24 2.23 7.42
C GLY A 251 34.21 1.29 6.80
N ASP A 252 32.97 1.40 7.25
CA ASP A 252 31.81 0.69 6.70
C ASP A 252 31.51 1.16 5.26
N ASP A 253 30.76 0.35 4.53
CA ASP A 253 30.42 0.57 3.13
C ASP A 253 28.96 1.03 2.97
N ASP A 254 28.69 1.62 1.81
CA ASP A 254 27.34 2.01 1.41
C ASP A 254 26.44 0.79 1.24
N LYS A 255 25.15 0.98 1.48
CA LYS A 255 24.17 -0.11 1.46
C LYS A 255 23.03 0.20 0.52
N ILE A 256 22.54 -0.86 -0.11
CA ILE A 256 21.33 -0.83 -0.91
C ILE A 256 20.27 -1.62 -0.16
N TYR A 257 19.15 -0.96 0.12
CA TYR A 257 18.00 -1.53 0.78
C TYR A 257 16.92 -1.88 -0.23
N PHE A 258 16.27 -3.03 -0.03
CA PHE A 258 15.14 -3.51 -0.84
C PHE A 258 13.92 -3.74 0.05
N PHE A 259 12.77 -3.27 -0.41
CA PHE A 259 11.50 -3.36 0.30
C PHE A 259 10.52 -4.20 -0.52
N PHE A 260 10.00 -5.26 0.09
CA PHE A 260 9.12 -6.20 -0.58
C PHE A 260 8.19 -6.88 0.43
N ARG A 261 7.15 -7.53 -0.08
CA ARG A 261 6.36 -8.50 0.69
C ARG A 261 6.57 -9.90 0.13
N GLU A 262 6.54 -10.91 0.98
CA GLU A 262 6.74 -12.31 0.61
C GLU A 262 5.94 -13.22 1.56
N ILE A 263 5.97 -14.53 1.33
CA ILE A 263 5.39 -15.51 2.24
C ILE A 263 6.36 -15.74 3.42
N GLY A 264 5.88 -15.50 4.65
CA GLY A 264 6.65 -15.67 5.88
C GLY A 264 6.67 -17.11 6.36
N GLN A 265 7.63 -17.90 5.87
CA GLN A 265 7.79 -19.31 6.26
C GLN A 265 8.10 -19.51 7.74
N GLU A 266 8.57 -18.47 8.43
CA GLU A 266 8.83 -18.51 9.87
C GLU A 266 7.58 -18.39 10.75
N LEU A 267 6.41 -18.21 10.14
CA LEU A 267 5.13 -18.07 10.83
C LEU A 267 4.24 -19.28 10.53
N GLU A 268 3.98 -20.09 11.55
CA GLU A 268 3.01 -21.20 11.49
C GLU A 268 1.59 -20.66 11.67
N PHE A 269 0.84 -20.55 10.57
CA PHE A 269 -0.59 -20.24 10.55
C PHE A 269 -1.31 -21.16 9.53
N PHE A 270 -2.64 -21.29 9.67
CA PHE A 270 -3.45 -22.11 8.75
C PHE A 270 -3.43 -21.60 7.29
N GLU A 271 -3.12 -20.33 7.08
CA GLU A 271 -2.95 -19.71 5.77
C GLU A 271 -1.51 -19.20 5.62
N ASN A 272 -1.02 -19.16 4.37
CA ASN A 272 0.26 -18.54 4.04
C ASN A 272 0.25 -17.08 4.53
N THR A 273 1.02 -16.81 5.58
CA THR A 273 1.07 -15.47 6.18
C THR A 273 2.01 -14.60 5.36
N MET A 274 1.46 -13.54 4.77
CA MET A 274 2.26 -12.53 4.10
C MET A 274 3.04 -11.72 5.13
N VAL A 275 4.28 -11.41 4.82
CA VAL A 275 5.13 -10.55 5.65
C VAL A 275 5.77 -9.49 4.79
N SER A 276 5.96 -8.32 5.38
CA SER A 276 6.71 -7.23 4.78
C SER A 276 8.16 -7.29 5.22
N ARG A 277 9.09 -7.05 4.30
CA ARG A 277 10.53 -7.21 4.50
C ARG A 277 11.27 -5.95 4.11
N ILE A 278 12.35 -5.73 4.85
CA ILE A 278 13.49 -4.91 4.44
C ILE A 278 14.68 -5.86 4.29
N ALA A 279 15.35 -5.82 3.15
CA ALA A 279 16.63 -6.49 2.94
C ALA A 279 17.71 -5.46 2.67
N ARG A 280 18.97 -5.84 2.94
CA ARG A 280 20.14 -5.02 2.63
C ARG A 280 21.23 -5.83 1.95
N ILE A 281 22.03 -5.14 1.14
CA ILE A 281 23.29 -5.61 0.57
C ILE A 281 24.34 -4.49 0.66
N CYS A 282 25.62 -4.86 0.65
CA CYS A 282 26.72 -3.91 0.57
C CYS A 282 27.02 -3.58 -0.89
N LYS A 283 27.25 -2.30 -1.19
CA LYS A 283 27.57 -1.83 -2.54
C LYS A 283 28.84 -2.50 -3.10
N GLY A 284 29.89 -2.58 -2.29
CA GLY A 284 31.19 -3.16 -2.65
C GLY A 284 31.26 -4.69 -2.56
N ASP A 285 30.14 -5.40 -2.45
CA ASP A 285 30.13 -6.87 -2.50
C ASP A 285 30.51 -7.35 -3.91
N GLU A 286 31.46 -8.28 -4.00
CA GLU A 286 31.98 -8.88 -5.23
C GLU A 286 31.61 -10.37 -5.36
N GLY A 287 30.86 -10.90 -4.39
CA GLY A 287 30.60 -12.32 -4.21
C GLY A 287 31.74 -13.03 -3.48
N GLY A 288 31.60 -14.35 -3.30
CA GLY A 288 32.62 -15.17 -2.63
C GLY A 288 33.59 -15.85 -3.62
N GLY A 289 34.79 -16.17 -3.14
CA GLY A 289 35.83 -16.79 -3.97
C GLY A 289 35.57 -18.27 -4.30
N ARG A 290 35.05 -19.05 -3.35
CA ARG A 290 34.76 -20.49 -3.50
C ARG A 290 33.28 -20.80 -3.21
N VAL A 291 32.81 -20.38 -2.05
CA VAL A 291 31.39 -20.42 -1.66
C VAL A 291 30.73 -19.12 -2.16
N LEU A 292 29.48 -19.18 -2.61
CA LEU A 292 28.72 -18.01 -3.09
C LEU A 292 29.42 -17.25 -4.25
N GLN A 293 30.00 -17.96 -5.21
CA GLN A 293 30.58 -17.36 -6.41
C GLN A 293 29.53 -16.60 -7.23
N GLN A 294 29.78 -15.31 -7.47
CA GLN A 294 28.82 -14.40 -8.13
C GLN A 294 27.44 -14.40 -7.45
N ARG A 295 27.41 -14.60 -6.13
CA ARG A 295 26.22 -14.49 -5.27
C ARG A 295 26.50 -13.55 -4.12
N TRP A 296 25.48 -12.87 -3.63
CA TRP A 296 25.64 -11.92 -2.53
C TRP A 296 26.25 -12.59 -1.30
N THR A 297 27.25 -11.97 -0.71
CA THR A 297 27.85 -12.32 0.58
C THR A 297 27.39 -11.38 1.70
N SER A 298 26.61 -10.37 1.35
CA SER A 298 26.07 -9.34 2.24
C SER A 298 24.53 -9.34 2.36
N PHE A 299 23.83 -10.26 1.68
CA PHE A 299 22.37 -10.30 1.70
C PHE A 299 21.82 -10.74 3.06
N LEU A 300 21.07 -9.84 3.70
CA LEU A 300 20.29 -10.11 4.91
C LEU A 300 18.90 -9.50 4.77
N LYS A 301 17.88 -10.12 5.38
CA LYS A 301 16.52 -9.56 5.45
C LYS A 301 15.93 -9.62 6.86
N ALA A 302 15.05 -8.67 7.17
CA ALA A 302 14.32 -8.59 8.42
C ALA A 302 12.84 -8.27 8.18
N GLN A 303 11.98 -8.60 9.13
CA GLN A 303 10.56 -8.28 9.07
C GLN A 303 10.30 -6.80 9.41
N LEU A 304 9.44 -6.15 8.63
CA LEU A 304 8.84 -4.86 8.95
C LEU A 304 7.50 -5.09 9.65
N LEU A 305 7.31 -4.49 10.83
CA LEU A 305 6.04 -4.54 11.55
C LEU A 305 5.32 -3.20 11.52
N CYS A 306 4.11 -3.18 10.96
CA CYS A 306 3.15 -2.09 11.11
C CYS A 306 1.93 -2.61 11.88
N LEU A 307 1.84 -2.25 13.16
CA LEU A 307 0.81 -2.74 14.08
C LEU A 307 -0.08 -1.59 14.56
N ARG A 308 -1.38 -1.86 14.67
CA ARG A 308 -2.32 -0.91 15.29
C ARG A 308 -2.00 -0.79 16.78
N PRO A 309 -1.82 0.43 17.33
CA PRO A 309 -1.42 0.62 18.72
C PRO A 309 -2.40 0.03 19.75
N ASP A 310 -3.70 0.05 19.47
CA ASP A 310 -4.74 -0.27 20.44
C ASP A 310 -4.89 -1.78 20.71
N ASP A 311 -4.91 -2.60 19.65
CA ASP A 311 -5.20 -4.04 19.70
C ASP A 311 -4.05 -4.90 19.11
N GLY A 312 -2.99 -4.28 18.62
CA GLY A 312 -1.88 -4.97 17.94
C GLY A 312 -2.24 -5.52 16.57
N PHE A 313 -3.38 -5.12 15.97
CA PHE A 313 -3.81 -5.67 14.69
C PHE A 313 -2.78 -5.41 13.57
N PRO A 314 -2.36 -6.45 12.84
CA PRO A 314 -1.29 -6.35 11.85
C PRO A 314 -1.73 -5.80 10.49
N PHE A 315 -0.95 -4.85 9.98
CA PHE A 315 -0.93 -4.42 8.58
C PHE A 315 0.34 -4.96 7.92
N ASN A 316 0.27 -6.22 7.51
CA ASN A 316 1.43 -7.03 7.12
C ASN A 316 1.74 -7.02 5.62
N VAL A 317 0.90 -6.37 4.80
CA VAL A 317 1.04 -6.34 3.34
C VAL A 317 1.51 -4.95 2.89
N LEU A 318 2.82 -4.81 2.65
CA LEU A 318 3.41 -3.59 2.06
C LEU A 318 2.81 -3.32 0.66
N GLN A 319 2.49 -2.06 0.38
CA GLN A 319 2.06 -1.57 -0.93
C GLN A 319 3.10 -0.64 -1.57
N ASP A 320 3.73 0.23 -0.77
CA ASP A 320 4.76 1.16 -1.23
C ASP A 320 5.67 1.62 -0.08
N MET A 321 6.86 2.11 -0.40
CA MET A 321 7.83 2.63 0.57
C MET A 321 8.56 3.85 0.01
N PHE A 322 8.51 4.96 0.74
CA PHE A 322 9.25 6.18 0.45
C PHE A 322 10.41 6.37 1.44
N THR A 323 11.60 6.69 0.93
CA THR A 323 12.79 6.95 1.74
C THR A 323 13.02 8.45 1.83
N LEU A 324 13.03 8.99 3.05
CA LEU A 324 13.30 10.39 3.32
C LEU A 324 14.64 10.50 4.07
N THR A 325 15.65 11.00 3.36
CA THR A 325 16.98 11.31 3.90
C THR A 325 17.20 12.81 3.74
N PRO A 326 17.27 13.61 4.83
CA PRO A 326 17.35 15.07 4.72
C PRO A 326 18.57 15.53 3.91
N ARG A 327 19.73 14.93 4.15
CA ARG A 327 20.96 15.08 3.36
C ARG A 327 21.75 13.78 3.38
N PRO A 328 22.60 13.50 2.37
CA PRO A 328 23.42 12.29 2.35
C PRO A 328 24.25 12.08 3.63
N GLU A 329 24.72 13.15 4.25
CA GLU A 329 25.50 13.12 5.50
C GLU A 329 24.64 12.80 6.73
N ASP A 330 23.35 13.11 6.66
CA ASP A 330 22.34 12.87 7.70
C ASP A 330 21.68 11.49 7.52
N TRP A 331 22.37 10.53 6.88
CA TRP A 331 21.84 9.18 6.67
C TRP A 331 21.37 8.48 7.96
N PRO A 332 21.95 8.70 9.17
CA PRO A 332 21.43 8.10 10.41
C PRO A 332 20.02 8.55 10.76
N ASP A 333 19.60 9.73 10.27
CA ASP A 333 18.26 10.30 10.46
C ASP A 333 17.28 9.93 9.33
N THR A 334 17.66 8.97 8.48
CA THR A 334 16.79 8.46 7.42
C THR A 334 15.51 7.84 8.00
N LEU A 335 14.39 8.21 7.40
CA LEU A 335 13.06 7.68 7.73
C LEU A 335 12.48 6.94 6.52
N PHE A 336 11.88 5.79 6.79
CA PHE A 336 11.19 4.98 5.78
C PHE A 336 9.68 5.05 6.03
N TYR A 337 8.93 5.65 5.11
CA TYR A 337 7.46 5.77 5.17
C TYR A 337 6.83 4.68 4.31
N GLY A 338 6.20 3.69 4.96
CA GLY A 338 5.56 2.57 4.26
C GLY A 338 4.05 2.64 4.32
N VAL A 339 3.39 2.30 3.21
CA VAL A 339 1.95 2.06 3.11
C VAL A 339 1.68 0.57 3.24
N PHE A 340 0.78 0.20 4.15
CA PHE A 340 0.45 -1.19 4.44
C PHE A 340 -1.06 -1.42 4.41
N THR A 341 -1.46 -2.61 3.96
CA THR A 341 -2.80 -3.15 4.12
C THR A 341 -2.75 -4.42 4.97
N SER A 342 -3.89 -4.94 5.39
CA SER A 342 -3.96 -6.25 6.04
C SER A 342 -4.22 -7.35 5.02
N GLN A 343 -3.72 -8.57 5.25
CA GLN A 343 -4.10 -9.72 4.43
C GLN A 343 -5.53 -10.20 4.76
N TRP A 344 -5.98 -9.98 5.99
CA TRP A 344 -7.29 -10.41 6.49
C TRP A 344 -8.41 -9.42 6.12
N ASN A 345 -8.25 -8.73 4.98
CA ASN A 345 -9.16 -7.72 4.46
C ASN A 345 -10.56 -8.25 4.06
N GLY A 346 -10.94 -9.48 4.43
CA GLY A 346 -12.24 -10.09 4.14
C GLY A 346 -13.39 -9.69 5.09
N GLY A 347 -13.28 -8.54 5.79
CA GLY A 347 -14.27 -8.06 6.77
C GLY A 347 -14.43 -6.53 6.75
N THR A 348 -15.05 -5.93 7.79
CA THR A 348 -15.37 -4.49 7.92
C THR A 348 -14.16 -3.52 8.00
N THR A 349 -12.95 -3.96 7.64
CA THR A 349 -11.70 -3.18 7.75
C THR A 349 -10.88 -3.27 6.46
N GLU A 350 -11.41 -2.76 5.35
CA GLU A 350 -10.70 -2.54 4.07
C GLU A 350 -9.75 -1.32 4.13
N GLY A 351 -9.03 -1.16 5.23
CA GLY A 351 -8.23 0.02 5.52
C GLY A 351 -6.77 -0.06 5.09
N SER A 352 -6.15 1.11 4.96
CA SER A 352 -4.70 1.26 4.83
C SER A 352 -4.10 1.90 6.06
N ALA A 353 -2.87 1.53 6.39
CA ALA A 353 -2.06 2.17 7.41
C ALA A 353 -0.79 2.76 6.80
N VAL A 354 -0.30 3.84 7.38
CA VAL A 354 1.02 4.40 7.09
C VAL A 354 1.88 4.26 8.34
N CYS A 355 3.03 3.60 8.22
CA CYS A 355 3.99 3.44 9.30
C CYS A 355 5.34 4.06 8.92
N VAL A 356 6.06 4.57 9.93
CA VAL A 356 7.42 5.09 9.77
C VAL A 356 8.41 4.24 10.54
N PHE A 357 9.51 3.92 9.90
CA PHE A 357 10.64 3.16 10.46
C PHE A 357 11.89 4.04 10.49
N THR A 358 12.70 3.91 11.53
CA THR A 358 13.94 4.68 11.69
C THR A 358 15.15 3.86 11.26
N MET A 359 16.19 4.53 10.74
CA MET A 359 17.45 3.86 10.43
C MET A 359 18.09 3.21 11.67
N LYS A 360 17.94 3.81 12.85
CA LYS A 360 18.42 3.24 14.12
C LYS A 360 17.83 1.86 14.40
N ASP A 361 16.52 1.68 14.23
CA ASP A 361 15.85 0.39 14.45
C ASP A 361 16.26 -0.64 13.39
N VAL A 362 16.46 -0.19 12.15
CA VAL A 362 16.98 -1.02 11.06
C VAL A 362 18.37 -1.54 11.39
N GLN A 363 19.31 -0.67 11.75
CA GLN A 363 20.67 -1.05 12.12
C GLN A 363 20.71 -1.97 13.33
N SER A 364 19.96 -1.65 14.39
CA SER A 364 19.86 -2.50 15.58
C SER A 364 19.36 -3.90 15.23
N THR A 365 18.42 -4.03 14.29
CA THR A 365 17.87 -5.31 13.87
C THR A 365 18.89 -6.14 13.10
N PHE A 366 19.58 -5.54 12.11
CA PHE A 366 20.60 -6.25 11.33
C PHE A 366 21.87 -6.60 12.12
N ASN A 367 22.11 -5.91 13.23
CA ASN A 367 23.18 -6.23 14.18
C ASN A 367 22.74 -7.24 15.26
N GLY A 368 21.47 -7.67 15.26
CA GLY A 368 20.89 -8.61 16.23
C GLY A 368 21.17 -10.10 15.97
N PHE A 369 20.31 -10.99 16.45
CA PHE A 369 20.42 -12.44 16.22
C PHE A 369 19.88 -12.84 14.85
N TYR A 370 20.37 -13.96 14.33
CA TYR A 370 19.86 -14.59 13.10
C TYR A 370 18.79 -15.62 13.43
N LYS A 371 17.96 -15.97 12.45
CA LYS A 371 17.13 -17.17 12.47
C LYS A 371 17.73 -18.27 11.60
N GLU A 372 17.52 -19.51 12.03
CA GLU A 372 17.83 -20.73 11.31
C GLU A 372 16.58 -21.59 11.18
N VAL A 373 16.49 -22.33 10.08
CA VAL A 373 15.43 -23.32 9.84
C VAL A 373 15.97 -24.72 10.08
N ASN A 374 15.24 -25.50 10.87
CA ASN A 374 15.56 -26.89 11.09
C ASN A 374 15.07 -27.64 9.84
N ARG A 375 16.00 -28.22 9.07
CA ARG A 375 15.67 -28.86 7.79
C ARG A 375 14.76 -30.08 7.93
N GLU A 376 14.75 -30.75 9.09
CA GLU A 376 13.92 -31.92 9.34
C GLU A 376 12.49 -31.53 9.75
N THR A 377 12.36 -30.58 10.68
CA THR A 377 11.05 -30.17 11.20
C THR A 377 10.43 -28.98 10.46
N GLN A 378 11.21 -28.29 9.62
CA GLN A 378 10.87 -27.02 8.97
C GLN A 378 10.53 -25.89 9.95
N GLN A 379 10.90 -26.04 11.24
CA GLN A 379 10.68 -25.02 12.26
C GLN A 379 11.83 -24.03 12.33
N TRP A 380 11.51 -22.77 12.59
CA TRP A 380 12.48 -21.67 12.69
C TRP A 380 12.85 -21.37 14.13
N TYR A 381 14.13 -21.16 14.39
CA TYR A 381 14.67 -20.91 15.73
C TYR A 381 15.75 -19.82 15.71
N THR A 382 15.92 -19.17 16.85
CA THR A 382 16.92 -18.11 17.02
C THR A 382 18.31 -18.73 17.19
N VAL A 383 19.28 -18.26 16.41
CA VAL A 383 20.69 -18.62 16.56
C VAL A 383 21.21 -18.10 17.90
N THR A 384 21.57 -19.01 18.79
CA THR A 384 22.21 -18.69 20.09
C THR A 384 23.65 -19.18 20.17
N HIS A 385 24.08 -19.98 19.19
CA HIS A 385 25.43 -20.51 19.11
C HIS A 385 26.41 -19.47 18.53
N PRO A 386 27.74 -19.65 18.68
CA PRO A 386 28.73 -18.66 18.26
C PRO A 386 28.66 -18.33 16.77
N VAL A 387 28.49 -17.05 16.44
CA VAL A 387 28.51 -16.53 15.06
C VAL A 387 29.97 -16.35 14.61
N PRO A 388 30.35 -16.79 13.39
CA PRO A 388 31.73 -16.66 12.91
C PRO A 388 32.14 -15.19 12.69
N SER A 389 33.45 -14.95 12.66
CA SER A 389 34.05 -13.62 12.43
C SER A 389 34.89 -13.62 11.13
N PRO A 390 34.82 -12.56 10.28
CA PRO A 390 33.93 -11.39 10.37
C PRO A 390 32.43 -11.76 10.35
N ARG A 391 31.57 -10.87 10.88
CA ARG A 391 30.13 -11.14 11.03
C ARG A 391 29.49 -11.41 9.64
N PRO A 392 28.79 -12.54 9.45
CA PRO A 392 28.12 -12.89 8.20
C PRO A 392 27.15 -11.80 7.74
N GLY A 393 27.23 -11.41 6.46
CA GLY A 393 26.36 -10.39 5.89
C GLY A 393 26.76 -8.94 6.20
N ALA A 394 27.85 -8.71 6.95
CA ALA A 394 28.39 -7.37 7.16
C ALA A 394 29.28 -6.92 5.99
N CYS A 395 29.38 -5.61 5.77
CA CYS A 395 30.31 -5.06 4.79
C CYS A 395 31.77 -5.18 5.27
N ILE A 396 32.71 -4.99 4.35
CA ILE A 396 34.14 -5.07 4.66
C ILE A 396 34.58 -3.80 5.40
N THR A 397 34.64 -3.86 6.74
CA THR A 397 35.08 -2.76 7.62
C THR A 397 36.60 -2.72 7.81
N ASN A 398 37.11 -1.66 8.46
CA ASN A 398 38.52 -1.53 8.82
C ASN A 398 39.04 -2.75 9.61
N SER A 399 38.23 -3.29 10.53
CA SER A 399 38.58 -4.50 11.30
C SER A 399 38.76 -5.75 10.42
N ALA A 400 38.07 -5.84 9.28
CA ALA A 400 38.25 -6.92 8.32
C ALA A 400 39.53 -6.71 7.49
N ARG A 401 39.82 -5.47 7.09
CA ARG A 401 41.04 -5.10 6.35
C ARG A 401 42.31 -5.35 7.16
N GLU A 402 42.29 -5.09 8.47
CA GLU A 402 43.39 -5.43 9.39
C GLU A 402 43.71 -6.94 9.41
N ARG A 403 42.70 -7.79 9.17
CA ARG A 403 42.85 -9.25 9.01
C ARG A 403 43.15 -9.67 7.57
N LYS A 404 43.57 -8.75 6.71
CA LYS A 404 43.88 -8.96 5.28
C LYS A 404 42.68 -9.39 4.44
N ILE A 405 41.46 -9.02 4.85
CA ILE A 405 40.23 -9.21 4.07
C ILE A 405 39.86 -7.86 3.47
N ASN A 406 40.27 -7.62 2.23
CA ASN A 406 40.06 -6.35 1.52
C ASN A 406 38.80 -6.35 0.64
N SER A 407 38.28 -7.54 0.30
CA SER A 407 37.08 -7.75 -0.53
C SER A 407 36.31 -8.98 -0.04
N SER A 408 35.02 -9.07 -0.38
CA SER A 408 34.18 -10.24 -0.12
C SER A 408 34.74 -11.55 -0.68
N LEU A 409 35.54 -11.48 -1.76
CA LEU A 409 36.19 -12.65 -2.37
C LEU A 409 37.14 -13.37 -1.41
N GLN A 410 37.65 -12.65 -0.40
CA GLN A 410 38.59 -13.14 0.61
C GLN A 410 37.89 -13.55 1.92
N LEU A 411 36.56 -13.52 1.97
CA LEU A 411 35.83 -13.95 3.16
C LEU A 411 36.05 -15.46 3.42
N PRO A 412 36.26 -15.87 4.68
CA PRO A 412 36.44 -17.29 5.02
C PRO A 412 35.20 -18.12 4.65
N ASP A 413 35.42 -19.33 4.12
CA ASP A 413 34.33 -20.25 3.72
C ASP A 413 33.35 -20.55 4.87
N ARG A 414 33.81 -20.57 6.13
CA ARG A 414 32.95 -20.73 7.33
C ARG A 414 31.91 -19.60 7.48
N VAL A 415 32.28 -18.37 7.12
CA VAL A 415 31.40 -17.19 7.22
C VAL A 415 30.33 -17.27 6.12
N LEU A 416 30.76 -17.62 4.90
CA LEU A 416 29.86 -17.75 3.75
C LEU A 416 28.91 -18.93 3.88
N ASN A 417 29.37 -20.08 4.38
CA ASN A 417 28.50 -21.22 4.66
C ASN A 417 27.48 -20.93 5.75
N PHE A 418 27.86 -20.18 6.80
CA PHE A 418 26.91 -19.71 7.79
C PHE A 418 25.82 -18.85 7.13
N LEU A 419 26.20 -17.85 6.33
CA LEU A 419 25.24 -16.94 5.69
C LEU A 419 24.20 -17.66 4.83
N LYS A 420 24.58 -18.72 4.11
CA LYS A 420 23.68 -19.48 3.21
C LYS A 420 22.40 -19.92 3.92
N ASP A 421 22.54 -20.35 5.17
CA ASP A 421 21.46 -20.89 5.99
C ASP A 421 20.90 -19.86 6.99
N HIS A 422 21.51 -18.67 7.09
CA HIS A 422 21.21 -17.64 8.10
C HIS A 422 21.08 -16.24 7.48
N PHE A 423 20.14 -16.07 6.55
CA PHE A 423 19.89 -14.80 5.85
C PHE A 423 18.74 -13.98 6.48
N LEU A 424 17.94 -14.58 7.37
CA LEU A 424 16.81 -13.94 8.05
C LEU A 424 17.24 -13.50 9.46
N MET A 425 16.96 -12.25 9.81
CA MET A 425 17.15 -11.74 11.17
C MET A 425 16.00 -12.19 12.10
N ASP A 426 16.32 -12.42 13.37
CA ASP A 426 15.34 -12.75 14.42
C ASP A 426 14.57 -11.51 14.89
N GLY A 427 15.29 -10.39 15.02
CA GLY A 427 14.72 -9.10 15.34
C GLY A 427 13.79 -8.59 14.24
N GLN A 428 12.86 -7.71 14.62
CA GLN A 428 11.87 -7.12 13.73
C GLN A 428 11.97 -5.60 13.81
N VAL A 429 11.94 -4.94 12.66
CA VAL A 429 11.94 -3.47 12.60
C VAL A 429 10.51 -3.00 12.86
N ARG A 430 10.28 -2.46 14.06
CA ARG A 430 8.96 -1.98 14.48
C ARG A 430 8.71 -0.57 13.99
N GLY A 431 7.66 -0.40 13.18
CA GLY A 431 7.23 0.89 12.67
C GLY A 431 6.26 1.57 13.63
N ARG A 432 6.36 2.90 13.70
CA ARG A 432 5.35 3.74 14.36
C ARG A 432 4.22 4.03 13.38
N MET A 433 3.00 3.59 13.69
CA MET A 433 1.82 3.92 12.90
C MET A 433 1.53 5.42 12.99
N LEU A 434 1.55 6.10 11.85
CA LEU A 434 1.22 7.53 11.74
C LEU A 434 -0.25 7.75 11.41
N LEU A 435 -0.80 6.94 10.50
CA LEU A 435 -2.14 7.11 9.96
C LEU A 435 -2.80 5.75 9.79
N LEU A 436 -4.05 5.65 10.22
CA LEU A 436 -4.96 4.56 9.88
C LEU A 436 -6.15 5.17 9.12
N GLN A 437 -6.38 4.70 7.90
CA GLN A 437 -7.51 5.12 7.08
C GLN A 437 -8.36 3.91 6.67
N PRO A 438 -9.46 3.63 7.39
CA PRO A 438 -10.32 2.48 7.12
C PRO A 438 -11.06 2.52 5.78
N GLN A 439 -11.27 3.72 5.20
CA GLN A 439 -12.06 3.89 3.98
C GLN A 439 -11.23 4.10 2.71
N ALA A 440 -9.91 4.24 2.83
CA ALA A 440 -9.04 4.48 1.68
C ALA A 440 -8.05 3.33 1.50
N ARG A 441 -7.94 2.89 0.25
CA ARG A 441 -6.92 1.94 -0.18
C ARG A 441 -5.73 2.70 -0.77
N TYR A 442 -4.77 3.07 0.06
CA TYR A 442 -3.55 3.72 -0.38
C TYR A 442 -2.67 2.74 -1.16
N GLN A 443 -2.14 3.21 -2.28
CA GLN A 443 -1.25 2.47 -3.17
C GLN A 443 0.15 3.06 -3.21
N HIS A 444 0.29 4.38 -3.03
CA HIS A 444 1.55 5.08 -3.14
C HIS A 444 1.71 6.14 -2.05
N VAL A 445 2.97 6.42 -1.67
CA VAL A 445 3.32 7.50 -0.75
C VAL A 445 4.52 8.27 -1.27
N THR A 446 4.47 9.60 -1.16
CA THR A 446 5.64 10.46 -1.25
C THR A 446 5.58 11.49 -0.13
N VAL A 447 6.75 11.91 0.37
CA VAL A 447 6.85 12.80 1.54
C VAL A 447 7.73 13.98 1.21
N HIS A 448 7.24 15.19 1.51
CA HIS A 448 8.00 16.42 1.43
C HIS A 448 8.28 16.95 2.85
N ARG A 449 9.56 17.14 3.19
CA ARG A 449 9.95 17.89 4.38
C ARG A 449 9.92 19.39 4.09
N VAL A 450 8.91 20.07 4.61
CA VAL A 450 8.62 21.48 4.31
C VAL A 450 9.07 22.35 5.47
N LEU A 451 9.85 23.37 5.19
CA LEU A 451 10.12 24.46 6.15
C LEU A 451 8.90 25.41 6.17
N ALA A 452 8.08 25.29 7.20
CA ALA A 452 7.01 26.24 7.49
C ALA A 452 7.59 27.49 8.18
N LEU A 453 6.76 28.44 8.62
CA LEU A 453 7.26 29.71 9.19
C LEU A 453 8.20 29.54 10.40
N ASN A 454 7.94 28.54 11.25
CA ASN A 454 8.67 28.36 12.51
C ASN A 454 9.44 27.03 12.60
N ARG A 455 8.99 26.00 11.89
CA ARG A 455 9.45 24.61 12.06
C ARG A 455 9.29 23.83 10.76
N THR A 456 10.02 22.73 10.67
CA THR A 456 9.88 21.78 9.57
C THR A 456 8.80 20.75 9.86
N TYR A 457 7.99 20.43 8.86
CA TYR A 457 6.96 19.40 8.93
C TYR A 457 7.07 18.44 7.76
N ASP A 458 6.76 17.17 8.02
CA ASP A 458 6.68 16.16 6.96
C ASP A 458 5.24 16.12 6.43
N VAL A 459 5.09 16.46 5.15
CA VAL A 459 3.81 16.43 4.43
C VAL A 459 3.79 15.21 3.52
N LEU A 460 2.81 14.33 3.75
CA LEU A 460 2.58 13.11 3.00
C LEU A 460 1.57 13.37 1.88
N PHE A 461 1.87 12.87 0.69
CA PHE A 461 0.93 12.73 -0.43
C PHE A 461 0.67 11.24 -0.65
N LEU A 462 -0.59 10.85 -0.54
CA LEU A 462 -1.01 9.44 -0.54
C LEU A 462 -1.97 9.19 -1.71
N GLY A 463 -1.56 8.36 -2.66
CA GLY A 463 -2.37 8.00 -3.83
C GLY A 463 -3.26 6.80 -3.52
N THR A 464 -4.53 6.83 -3.92
CA THR A 464 -5.49 5.77 -3.64
C THR A 464 -5.78 4.89 -4.84
N GLY A 465 -6.40 3.73 -4.60
CA GLY A 465 -6.81 2.79 -5.63
C GLY A 465 -8.00 3.20 -6.48
N ASP A 466 -8.66 4.29 -6.12
CA ASP A 466 -9.84 4.85 -6.77
C ASP A 466 -9.62 6.30 -7.29
N GLY A 467 -8.36 6.72 -7.39
CA GLY A 467 -7.99 7.94 -8.14
C GLY A 467 -7.89 9.22 -7.32
N TRP A 468 -7.86 9.11 -5.99
CA TRP A 468 -7.66 10.24 -5.09
C TRP A 468 -6.20 10.42 -4.68
N VAL A 469 -5.85 11.65 -4.35
CA VAL A 469 -4.62 12.01 -3.64
C VAL A 469 -4.99 12.69 -2.35
N HIS A 470 -4.58 12.12 -1.21
CA HIS A 470 -4.71 12.77 0.09
C HIS A 470 -3.42 13.52 0.41
N LYS A 471 -3.57 14.75 0.91
CA LYS A 471 -2.47 15.55 1.46
C LYS A 471 -2.62 15.58 2.98
N ALA A 472 -1.60 15.13 3.70
CA ALA A 472 -1.63 15.08 5.16
C ALA A 472 -0.33 15.60 5.76
N VAL A 473 -0.41 16.27 6.91
CA VAL A 473 0.76 16.74 7.66
C VAL A 473 0.92 15.92 8.93
N SER A 474 2.17 15.51 9.22
CA SER A 474 2.53 14.92 10.50
C SER A 474 2.82 16.01 11.52
N VAL A 475 2.10 16.01 12.64
CA VAL A 475 2.22 16.97 13.73
C VAL A 475 2.47 16.20 15.03
N GLY A 476 3.73 16.08 15.41
CA GLY A 476 4.15 15.31 16.59
C GLY A 476 3.84 13.82 16.44
N THR A 477 2.87 13.33 17.22
CA THR A 477 2.36 11.95 17.15
C THR A 477 1.02 11.83 16.42
N THR A 478 0.50 12.94 15.89
CA THR A 478 -0.80 12.99 15.21
C THR A 478 -0.63 13.31 13.73
N VAL A 479 -1.65 12.99 12.94
CA VAL A 479 -1.72 13.33 11.52
C VAL A 479 -2.99 14.13 11.27
N HIS A 480 -2.87 15.18 10.47
CA HIS A 480 -4.00 15.97 10.00
C HIS A 480 -4.09 15.83 8.47
N ILE A 481 -5.20 15.31 7.96
CA ILE A 481 -5.46 15.24 6.52
C ILE A 481 -6.05 16.58 6.09
N ILE A 482 -5.24 17.37 5.38
CA ILE A 482 -5.55 18.75 4.97
C ILE A 482 -6.61 18.75 3.87
N GLU A 483 -6.42 17.93 2.84
CA GLU A 483 -7.32 17.84 1.70
C GLU A 483 -7.25 16.45 1.04
N GLU A 484 -8.33 16.05 0.39
CA GLU A 484 -8.36 15.00 -0.62
C GLU A 484 -8.78 15.59 -1.97
N LEU A 485 -8.05 15.22 -3.02
CA LEU A 485 -8.29 15.67 -4.39
C LEU A 485 -8.47 14.48 -5.31
N GLN A 486 -9.60 14.39 -5.99
CA GLN A 486 -9.81 13.39 -7.02
C GLN A 486 -9.12 13.83 -8.31
N VAL A 487 -8.04 13.13 -8.68
CA VAL A 487 -7.23 13.44 -9.86
C VAL A 487 -7.56 12.51 -11.05
N PHE A 488 -8.10 11.33 -10.76
CA PHE A 488 -8.61 10.38 -11.76
C PHE A 488 -10.05 9.95 -11.43
N PRO A 489 -10.86 9.57 -12.43
CA PRO A 489 -12.18 9.01 -12.20
C PRO A 489 -12.15 7.76 -11.32
N ALA A 490 -13.25 7.47 -10.63
CA ALA A 490 -13.39 6.24 -9.85
C ALA A 490 -13.11 5.00 -10.72
N GLY A 491 -12.34 4.04 -10.18
CA GLY A 491 -11.87 2.85 -10.90
C GLY A 491 -10.53 3.03 -11.62
N GLN A 492 -9.95 4.24 -11.62
CA GLN A 492 -8.61 4.49 -12.10
C GLN A 492 -7.62 4.72 -10.93
N PRO A 493 -6.83 3.71 -10.54
CA PRO A 493 -5.89 3.84 -9.44
C PRO A 493 -4.74 4.79 -9.75
N VAL A 494 -4.27 5.50 -8.74
CA VAL A 494 -2.97 6.18 -8.79
C VAL A 494 -1.88 5.11 -8.83
N ARG A 495 -1.14 5.01 -9.93
CA ARG A 495 -0.10 4.00 -10.20
C ARG A 495 1.32 4.47 -9.94
N ASN A 496 1.51 5.78 -9.85
CA ASN A 496 2.80 6.40 -9.55
C ASN A 496 2.55 7.81 -8.98
N LEU A 497 3.42 8.24 -8.07
CA LEU A 497 3.46 9.58 -7.50
C LEU A 497 4.90 10.05 -7.47
N GLN A 498 5.19 11.15 -8.18
CA GLN A 498 6.50 11.77 -8.22
C GLN A 498 6.40 13.22 -7.75
N LEU A 499 7.18 13.55 -6.71
CA LEU A 499 7.27 14.90 -6.17
C LEU A 499 8.44 15.66 -6.81
N ASP A 500 8.17 16.90 -7.23
CA ASP A 500 9.17 17.94 -7.50
C ASP A 500 9.13 18.92 -6.32
N ALA A 501 10.02 18.72 -5.35
CA ALA A 501 10.06 19.49 -4.12
C ALA A 501 10.43 20.97 -4.39
N ASP A 502 11.36 21.20 -5.31
CA ASP A 502 11.90 22.53 -5.64
C ASP A 502 10.85 23.41 -6.31
N ARG A 503 10.09 22.84 -7.26
CA ARG A 503 9.01 23.56 -7.96
C ARG A 503 7.66 23.44 -7.25
N GLN A 504 7.60 22.67 -6.16
CA GLN A 504 6.37 22.43 -5.40
C GLN A 504 5.24 21.85 -6.27
N LEU A 505 5.57 20.86 -7.09
CA LEU A 505 4.66 20.15 -7.98
C LEU A 505 4.59 18.67 -7.61
N LEU A 506 3.43 18.07 -7.80
CA LEU A 506 3.18 16.64 -7.68
C LEU A 506 2.69 16.12 -9.04
N TYR A 507 3.36 15.09 -9.54
CA TYR A 507 2.92 14.36 -10.72
C TYR A 507 2.28 13.05 -10.27
N ALA A 508 1.08 12.77 -10.77
CA ALA A 508 0.41 11.50 -10.53
C ALA A 508 0.04 10.83 -11.85
N ALA A 509 0.06 9.50 -11.85
CA ALA A 509 -0.16 8.71 -13.05
C ALA A 509 -1.23 7.65 -12.85
N SER A 510 -1.95 7.35 -13.92
CA SER A 510 -2.92 6.26 -13.98
C SER A 510 -2.75 5.47 -15.29
N HIS A 511 -3.70 4.59 -15.59
CA HIS A 511 -3.76 3.88 -16.86
C HIS A 511 -4.01 4.80 -18.06
N SER A 512 -4.72 5.92 -17.91
CA SER A 512 -5.13 6.74 -19.06
C SER A 512 -4.39 8.06 -19.19
N SER A 513 -3.79 8.59 -18.13
CA SER A 513 -3.27 9.96 -18.15
C SER A 513 -2.24 10.22 -17.05
N VAL A 514 -1.55 11.34 -17.22
CA VAL A 514 -0.66 11.95 -16.23
C VAL A 514 -1.27 13.28 -15.79
N VAL A 515 -1.27 13.57 -14.48
CA VAL A 515 -1.70 14.86 -13.96
C VAL A 515 -0.55 15.59 -13.27
N LYS A 516 -0.54 16.91 -13.41
CA LYS A 516 0.39 17.83 -12.75
C LYS A 516 -0.40 18.71 -11.79
N VAL A 517 -0.11 18.56 -10.49
CA VAL A 517 -0.86 19.16 -9.38
C VAL A 517 0.07 20.03 -8.54
N PRO A 518 -0.21 21.32 -8.33
CA PRO A 518 0.52 22.11 -7.33
C PRO A 518 0.33 21.53 -5.93
N VAL A 519 1.38 21.44 -5.12
CA VAL A 519 1.30 20.82 -3.77
C VAL A 519 0.37 21.56 -2.80
N ALA A 520 0.05 22.83 -3.06
CA ALA A 520 -0.89 23.62 -2.28
C ALA A 520 -1.62 24.66 -3.16
N ASN A 521 -2.83 25.06 -2.76
CA ASN A 521 -3.51 26.22 -3.30
C ASN A 521 -4.01 27.14 -2.17
N CYS A 522 -3.14 28.01 -1.66
CA CYS A 522 -3.45 28.82 -0.47
C CYS A 522 -4.60 29.82 -0.71
N SER A 523 -4.90 30.20 -1.95
CA SER A 523 -6.03 31.09 -2.25
C SER A 523 -7.40 30.42 -2.01
N LEU A 524 -7.43 29.10 -1.79
CA LEU A 524 -8.61 28.38 -1.33
C LEU A 524 -9.12 28.91 0.03
N TYR A 525 -8.21 29.40 0.87
CA TYR A 525 -8.51 29.88 2.21
C TYR A 525 -8.70 31.41 2.19
N GLN A 526 -9.96 31.83 2.22
CA GLN A 526 -10.33 33.23 1.95
C GLN A 526 -10.20 34.14 3.19
N SER A 527 -10.27 33.59 4.39
CA SER A 527 -10.15 34.33 5.64
C SER A 527 -8.92 33.94 6.47
N CYS A 528 -8.54 34.79 7.42
CA CYS A 528 -7.48 34.47 8.39
C CYS A 528 -7.79 33.16 9.12
N ARG A 529 -9.04 32.96 9.53
CA ARG A 529 -9.47 31.76 10.26
C ARG A 529 -9.36 30.51 9.38
N ASP A 530 -9.83 30.57 8.14
CA ASP A 530 -9.72 29.45 7.19
C ASP A 530 -8.25 29.07 6.94
N CYS A 531 -7.38 30.07 6.77
CA CYS A 531 -5.95 29.87 6.50
C CYS A 531 -5.24 29.16 7.66
N LEU A 532 -5.54 29.54 8.90
CA LEU A 532 -4.95 28.90 10.08
C LEU A 532 -5.59 27.52 10.34
N LEU A 533 -6.90 27.38 10.18
CA LEU A 533 -7.60 26.10 10.38
C LEU A 533 -7.22 25.05 9.33
N ALA A 534 -6.76 25.46 8.15
CA ALA A 534 -6.23 24.57 7.13
C ALA A 534 -5.01 23.76 7.60
N ARG A 535 -4.22 24.32 8.54
CA ARG A 535 -2.97 23.71 9.05
C ARG A 535 -2.04 23.23 7.94
N ASP A 536 -2.01 23.95 6.83
CA ASP A 536 -1.23 23.61 5.66
C ASP A 536 0.17 24.25 5.77
N PRO A 537 1.27 23.46 5.91
CA PRO A 537 2.63 24.00 6.06
C PRO A 537 3.07 24.90 4.91
N TYR A 538 2.45 24.76 3.73
CA TYR A 538 2.74 25.60 2.57
C TYR A 538 2.03 26.96 2.63
N CYS A 539 1.04 27.15 3.50
CA CYS A 539 0.18 28.33 3.51
C CYS A 539 0.26 29.12 4.82
N ALA A 540 0.29 30.44 4.70
CA ALA A 540 0.29 31.36 5.84
C ALA A 540 -0.54 32.62 5.54
N TRP A 541 -1.06 33.25 6.59
CA TRP A 541 -1.83 34.48 6.48
C TRP A 541 -0.92 35.71 6.46
N SER A 542 -0.98 36.47 5.37
CA SER A 542 -0.16 37.68 5.16
C SER A 542 -0.63 38.93 5.91
N GLY A 543 -1.83 38.88 6.51
CA GLY A 543 -2.52 40.04 7.06
C GLY A 543 -3.78 40.41 6.27
N TRP A 544 -3.81 40.15 4.95
CA TRP A 544 -4.96 40.43 4.08
C TRP A 544 -5.42 39.25 3.23
N ARG A 545 -4.56 38.26 2.97
CA ARG A 545 -4.91 37.01 2.26
C ARG A 545 -4.07 35.83 2.74
N CYS A 546 -4.56 34.62 2.51
CA CYS A 546 -3.76 33.42 2.66
C CYS A 546 -2.85 33.26 1.43
N ALA A 547 -1.56 33.01 1.64
CA ALA A 547 -0.56 32.96 0.58
C ALA A 547 0.47 31.85 0.85
N SER A 548 1.20 31.47 -0.20
CA SER A 548 2.29 30.50 -0.08
C SER A 548 3.41 31.06 0.79
N VAL A 549 3.91 30.25 1.74
CA VAL A 549 5.05 30.59 2.60
C VAL A 549 6.30 30.90 1.77
N SER A 550 6.45 30.32 0.57
CA SER A 550 7.58 30.64 -0.32
C SER A 550 7.64 32.09 -0.79
N LEU A 551 6.54 32.84 -0.66
CA LEU A 551 6.47 34.28 -0.98
C LEU A 551 6.80 35.16 0.23
N TYR A 552 7.00 34.57 1.41
CA TYR A 552 7.26 35.34 2.63
C TYR A 552 8.71 35.84 2.66
N GLN A 553 8.87 37.16 2.71
CA GLN A 553 10.15 37.83 2.88
C GLN A 553 10.12 38.62 4.19
N PRO A 554 10.71 38.11 5.29
CA PRO A 554 10.58 38.70 6.62
C PRO A 554 11.13 40.13 6.69
N GLU A 555 12.15 40.45 5.89
CA GLU A 555 12.79 41.78 5.86
C GLU A 555 11.91 42.87 5.25
N VAL A 556 11.06 42.50 4.28
CA VAL A 556 10.20 43.43 3.53
C VAL A 556 8.78 43.45 4.10
N ALA A 557 8.39 42.42 4.84
CA ALA A 557 7.04 42.29 5.35
C ALA A 557 6.73 43.34 6.43
N VAL A 558 5.78 44.23 6.12
CA VAL A 558 5.26 45.26 7.06
C VAL A 558 4.74 44.64 8.37
N ARG A 559 4.27 43.38 8.31
CA ARG A 559 3.79 42.61 9.46
C ARG A 559 4.25 41.16 9.36
N PRO A 560 4.52 40.49 10.48
CA PRO A 560 4.83 39.07 10.47
C PRO A 560 3.62 38.29 9.96
N TRP A 561 3.87 37.35 9.05
CA TRP A 561 2.86 36.40 8.60
C TRP A 561 2.53 35.43 9.73
N ILE A 562 1.31 34.91 9.73
CA ILE A 562 0.80 34.04 10.79
C ILE A 562 0.45 32.67 10.22
N GLN A 563 0.88 31.62 10.89
CA GLN A 563 0.59 30.23 10.55
C GLN A 563 0.43 29.42 11.85
N ASP A 564 -0.50 28.47 11.87
CA ASP A 564 -0.75 27.58 13.02
C ASP A 564 -1.00 26.15 12.53
N ILE A 565 0.05 25.31 12.57
CA ILE A 565 -0.04 23.90 12.15
C ILE A 565 -0.45 23.00 13.33
N GLU A 566 -0.02 23.36 14.54
CA GLU A 566 -0.24 22.58 15.76
C GLU A 566 -1.68 22.76 16.31
N GLY A 567 -2.33 23.88 15.99
CA GLY A 567 -3.73 24.16 16.33
C GLY A 567 -3.94 24.76 17.71
N VAL A 568 -2.93 25.47 18.24
CA VAL A 568 -2.89 25.95 19.63
C VAL A 568 -3.32 27.42 19.75
N SER A 569 -3.27 28.22 18.68
CA SER A 569 -3.38 29.70 18.77
C SER A 569 -4.33 30.38 17.77
N ALA A 570 -4.99 29.63 16.88
CA ALA A 570 -5.87 30.20 15.85
C ALA A 570 -6.99 31.13 16.41
N LYS A 571 -7.43 30.95 17.67
CA LYS A 571 -8.45 31.80 18.31
C LYS A 571 -7.99 33.25 18.53
N ASN A 572 -6.75 33.45 18.95
CA ASN A 572 -6.25 34.77 19.38
C ASN A 572 -5.51 35.51 18.25
N ALA A 573 -4.98 34.78 17.27
CA ALA A 573 -4.12 35.32 16.23
C ALA A 573 -4.86 36.20 15.18
N CYS A 574 -6.13 35.92 14.91
CA CYS A 574 -6.95 36.63 13.92
C CYS A 574 -7.81 37.79 14.49
N SER A 575 -7.43 38.39 15.63
CA SER A 575 -8.24 39.45 16.25
C SER A 575 -8.21 40.79 15.49
N PRO A 576 -9.36 41.46 15.30
CA PRO A 576 -9.46 42.74 14.57
C PRO A 576 -8.71 43.89 15.25
N SER A 577 -8.48 43.82 16.56
CA SER A 577 -7.93 44.91 17.39
C SER A 577 -6.46 45.26 17.11
N LYS A 578 -5.70 44.39 16.41
CA LYS A 578 -4.30 44.63 16.01
C LYS A 578 -4.16 45.11 14.55
N ILE A 579 -5.26 45.28 13.83
CA ILE A 579 -5.29 45.81 12.46
C ILE A 579 -6.01 47.18 12.47
N ARG A 580 -5.36 48.20 13.04
CA ARG A 580 -5.75 49.58 12.72
C ARG A 580 -5.35 49.86 11.28
N ALA A 581 -6.29 50.43 10.52
CA ALA A 581 -6.31 50.63 9.07
C ALA A 581 -6.68 49.38 8.24
N PHE A 582 -7.89 48.88 8.43
CA PHE A 582 -8.90 48.66 7.39
C PHE A 582 -10.15 48.13 8.11
N VAL A 583 -11.32 48.74 7.88
CA VAL A 583 -12.60 48.24 8.41
C VAL A 583 -12.70 46.76 8.05
N PRO A 584 -12.89 45.83 9.00
CA PRO A 584 -13.14 44.45 8.63
C PRO A 584 -14.48 44.43 7.90
N LYS A 585 -14.48 44.16 6.59
CA LYS A 585 -15.63 43.57 5.89
C LYS A 585 -15.84 42.14 6.42
N GLY A 586 -16.07 42.01 7.72
CA GLY A 586 -16.12 40.76 8.48
C GLY A 586 -17.55 40.29 8.76
N GLU A 587 -18.55 41.10 8.48
CA GLU A 587 -19.92 40.64 8.33
C GLU A 587 -20.15 40.44 6.84
N LYS A 588 -20.35 39.18 6.42
CA LYS A 588 -20.84 38.91 5.06
C LYS A 588 -22.11 39.75 4.89
N PRO A 589 -22.17 40.66 3.89
CA PRO A 589 -23.33 41.52 3.73
C PRO A 589 -24.56 40.64 3.57
N CYS A 590 -25.65 41.02 4.23
CA CYS A 590 -26.85 40.22 4.23
C CYS A 590 -27.41 40.08 2.80
N GLU A 591 -27.39 38.86 2.28
CA GLU A 591 -27.86 38.54 0.93
C GLU A 591 -29.37 38.69 0.88
N GLN A 592 -29.86 39.53 -0.03
CA GLN A 592 -31.29 39.76 -0.22
C GLN A 592 -31.86 38.59 -1.02
N VAL A 593 -32.77 37.85 -0.40
CA VAL A 593 -33.38 36.65 -0.99
C VAL A 593 -34.88 36.87 -1.08
N HIS A 594 -35.45 36.59 -2.26
CA HIS A 594 -36.88 36.82 -2.54
C HIS A 594 -37.66 35.54 -2.28
N PHE A 595 -38.73 35.65 -1.49
CA PHE A 595 -39.59 34.54 -1.11
C PHE A 595 -40.97 34.71 -1.73
N GLN A 596 -41.47 33.63 -2.33
CA GLN A 596 -42.89 33.52 -2.65
C GLN A 596 -43.66 33.00 -1.42
N PRO A 597 -44.78 33.63 -1.04
CA PRO A 597 -45.62 33.12 0.03
C PRO A 597 -46.07 31.68 -0.24
N HIS A 598 -46.20 30.88 0.83
CA HIS A 598 -46.70 29.50 0.78
C HIS A 598 -45.87 28.50 -0.06
N THR A 599 -44.65 28.87 -0.46
CA THR A 599 -43.70 27.96 -1.11
C THR A 599 -42.63 27.47 -0.14
N VAL A 600 -42.00 26.34 -0.48
CA VAL A 600 -40.84 25.82 0.24
C VAL A 600 -39.59 26.45 -0.33
N ASN A 601 -38.83 27.14 0.52
CA ASN A 601 -37.62 27.85 0.11
C ASN A 601 -36.41 27.30 0.87
N THR A 602 -35.24 27.30 0.23
CA THR A 602 -34.01 26.73 0.81
C THR A 602 -32.90 27.76 0.85
N LEU A 603 -32.35 28.01 2.03
CA LEU A 603 -31.18 28.85 2.24
C LEU A 603 -29.93 27.97 2.38
N ALA A 604 -28.98 28.16 1.48
CA ALA A 604 -27.77 27.36 1.46
C ALA A 604 -26.85 27.69 2.65
N CYS A 605 -26.13 26.68 3.16
CA CYS A 605 -24.99 26.93 4.04
C CYS A 605 -23.76 26.16 3.55
N PRO A 606 -23.01 26.75 2.59
CA PRO A 606 -21.85 26.08 2.03
C PRO A 606 -20.72 26.01 3.07
N LEU A 607 -20.29 24.80 3.40
CA LEU A 607 -19.11 24.56 4.23
C LEU A 607 -17.94 24.13 3.35
N LEU A 608 -16.77 24.71 3.59
CA LEU A 608 -15.53 24.24 2.99
C LEU A 608 -14.95 23.03 3.74
N SER A 609 -15.14 22.99 5.06
CA SER A 609 -14.52 22.02 5.96
C SER A 609 -15.49 20.90 6.36
N ASN A 610 -15.09 19.65 6.15
CA ASN A 610 -15.79 18.44 6.60
C ASN A 610 -15.66 18.22 8.11
N LEU A 611 -14.72 18.91 8.77
CA LEU A 611 -14.53 18.84 10.22
C LEU A 611 -15.38 19.86 10.98
N ALA A 612 -15.98 20.81 10.27
CA ALA A 612 -16.82 21.84 10.85
C ALA A 612 -18.26 21.32 11.07
N THR A 613 -18.86 21.70 12.19
CA THR A 613 -20.30 21.57 12.39
C THR A 613 -20.98 22.90 12.11
N ARG A 614 -22.24 22.86 11.67
CA ARG A 614 -23.05 24.05 11.36
C ARG A 614 -24.17 24.24 12.35
N PHE A 615 -24.54 25.50 12.54
CA PHE A 615 -25.75 25.88 13.26
C PHE A 615 -26.33 27.16 12.65
N TRP A 616 -27.65 27.31 12.75
CA TRP A 616 -28.38 28.44 12.22
C TRP A 616 -28.91 29.32 13.35
N LEU A 617 -28.82 30.63 13.14
CA LEU A 617 -29.43 31.65 13.98
C LEU A 617 -30.51 32.40 13.17
N HIS A 618 -31.65 32.66 13.80
CA HIS A 618 -32.68 33.56 13.33
C HIS A 618 -32.79 34.73 14.33
N ASN A 619 -32.53 35.96 13.86
CA ASN A 619 -32.49 37.17 14.69
C ASN A 619 -31.60 37.02 15.95
N GLY A 620 -30.47 36.33 15.81
CA GLY A 620 -29.52 36.07 16.91
C GLY A 620 -29.87 34.91 17.83
N ALA A 621 -31.03 34.28 17.68
CA ALA A 621 -31.44 33.10 18.45
C ALA A 621 -31.25 31.79 17.65
N PRO A 622 -30.78 30.69 18.26
CA PRO A 622 -30.70 29.40 17.60
C PRO A 622 -32.05 28.93 17.06
N ILE A 623 -32.08 28.42 15.83
CA ILE A 623 -33.29 27.86 15.24
C ILE A 623 -33.58 26.50 15.86
N ASN A 624 -34.71 26.37 16.53
CA ASN A 624 -35.24 25.08 16.97
C ASN A 624 -36.00 24.43 15.82
N ALA A 625 -35.86 23.12 15.63
CA ALA A 625 -36.59 22.38 14.61
C ALA A 625 -38.10 22.51 14.87
N SER A 626 -38.79 23.28 14.02
CA SER A 626 -40.23 23.53 14.08
C SER A 626 -40.89 23.11 12.76
N ALA A 627 -42.21 23.25 12.64
CA ALA A 627 -42.89 23.03 11.37
C ALA A 627 -42.46 24.06 10.30
N SER A 628 -42.05 25.27 10.70
CA SER A 628 -41.65 26.36 9.81
C SER A 628 -40.18 26.31 9.40
N PHE A 629 -39.30 25.77 10.26
CA PHE A 629 -37.85 25.71 10.05
C PHE A 629 -37.31 24.28 10.15
N ARG A 630 -36.66 23.82 9.09
CA ARG A 630 -36.01 22.51 9.08
C ARG A 630 -34.60 22.57 8.51
N VAL A 631 -33.60 22.22 9.30
CA VAL A 631 -32.23 22.04 8.80
C VAL A 631 -32.14 20.67 8.11
N LEU A 632 -31.75 20.67 6.84
CA LEU A 632 -31.59 19.46 6.05
C LEU A 632 -30.34 18.68 6.46
N ALA A 633 -30.26 17.40 6.08
CA ALA A 633 -29.04 16.62 6.21
C ALA A 633 -27.86 17.24 5.43
N THR A 634 -28.15 17.98 4.36
CA THR A 634 -27.17 18.78 3.61
C THR A 634 -26.71 20.02 4.35
N GLY A 635 -27.47 20.47 5.36
CA GLY A 635 -27.20 21.65 6.20
C GLY A 635 -27.94 22.91 5.88
N ASP A 636 -28.57 22.89 4.71
CA ASP A 636 -29.33 24.02 4.24
C ASP A 636 -30.59 24.16 5.10
N LEU A 637 -31.01 25.41 5.28
CA LEU A 637 -32.21 25.72 6.03
C LEU A 637 -33.40 25.72 5.08
N LEU A 638 -34.33 24.80 5.32
CA LEU A 638 -35.60 24.71 4.62
C LEU A 638 -36.65 25.53 5.39
N LEU A 639 -37.27 26.45 4.68
CA LEU A 639 -38.28 27.39 5.16
C LEU A 639 -39.64 26.98 4.57
N VAL A 640 -40.59 26.62 5.45
CA VAL A 640 -41.96 26.21 5.09
C VAL A 640 -42.92 27.29 5.58
N GLY A 641 -43.63 27.92 4.64
CA GLY A 641 -44.12 29.29 4.75
C GLY A 641 -45.00 29.68 5.96
N SER A 642 -44.81 30.93 6.40
CA SER A 642 -45.83 31.98 6.61
C SER A 642 -45.13 33.36 6.53
N GLN A 643 -45.86 34.46 6.29
CA GLN A 643 -45.29 35.83 6.26
C GLN A 643 -44.75 36.32 7.62
N GLN A 644 -45.04 35.62 8.72
CA GLN A 644 -44.82 36.10 10.09
C GLN A 644 -43.38 35.89 10.61
N GLU A 645 -42.48 35.33 9.81
CA GLU A 645 -41.13 34.92 10.25
C GLU A 645 -40.01 35.51 9.38
N LEU A 646 -40.21 36.72 8.87
CA LEU A 646 -39.16 37.49 8.17
C LEU A 646 -38.16 38.04 9.20
N GLY A 647 -36.87 37.81 8.95
CA GLY A 647 -35.80 38.20 9.85
C GLY A 647 -34.42 37.86 9.30
N LEU A 648 -33.39 38.18 10.06
CA LEU A 648 -32.01 37.88 9.70
C LEU A 648 -31.71 36.41 9.95
N PHE A 649 -31.38 35.66 8.90
CA PHE A 649 -30.92 34.28 8.99
C PHE A 649 -29.41 34.21 8.82
N GLN A 650 -28.72 33.58 9.76
CA GLN A 650 -27.26 33.44 9.70
C GLN A 650 -26.87 31.98 9.88
N CYS A 651 -26.06 31.47 8.95
CA CYS A 651 -25.40 30.20 9.12
C CYS A 651 -24.00 30.40 9.67
N TRP A 652 -23.68 29.65 10.71
CA TRP A 652 -22.39 29.67 11.37
C TRP A 652 -21.76 28.27 11.35
N SER A 653 -20.44 28.23 11.22
CA SER A 653 -19.62 27.03 11.35
C SER A 653 -18.87 27.03 12.68
N LEU A 654 -18.62 25.86 13.24
CA LEU A 654 -17.79 25.62 14.42
C LEU A 654 -16.74 24.55 14.10
N GLU A 655 -15.47 24.95 14.07
CA GLU A 655 -14.32 24.05 13.86
C GLU A 655 -13.23 24.37 14.88
N GLY A 656 -12.72 23.37 15.61
CA GLY A 656 -11.66 23.59 16.61
C GLY A 656 -12.03 24.61 17.70
N GLY A 657 -13.33 24.77 17.98
CA GLY A 657 -13.85 25.78 18.92
C GLY A 657 -13.82 27.21 18.38
N ILE A 658 -13.63 27.41 17.08
CA ILE A 658 -13.70 28.70 16.38
C ILE A 658 -15.04 28.78 15.65
N GLN A 659 -15.79 29.86 15.87
CA GLN A 659 -17.02 30.15 15.15
C GLN A 659 -16.75 31.10 13.97
N GLN A 660 -17.39 30.83 12.83
CA GLN A 660 -17.27 31.65 11.63
C GLN A 660 -18.63 31.80 10.94
N LEU A 661 -18.96 33.03 10.52
CA LEU A 661 -20.17 33.33 9.77
C LEU A 661 -20.01 32.88 8.31
N GLU A 662 -20.78 31.89 7.89
CA GLU A 662 -20.70 31.29 6.56
C GLU A 662 -21.69 31.91 5.57
N ALA A 663 -22.87 32.26 6.03
CA ALA A 663 -23.86 32.93 5.18
C ALA A 663 -24.79 33.80 6.02
N SER A 664 -25.31 34.86 5.42
CA SER A 664 -26.25 35.78 6.05
C SER A 664 -27.31 36.16 5.04
N TYR A 665 -28.59 35.92 5.35
CA TYR A 665 -29.72 36.08 4.45
C TYR A 665 -30.79 37.00 5.04
N CYS A 666 -31.31 37.89 4.20
CA CYS A 666 -32.37 38.84 4.53
C CYS A 666 -33.54 38.62 3.56
N PRO A 667 -34.52 37.80 3.96
CA PRO A 667 -35.74 37.53 3.20
C PRO A 667 -36.53 38.80 2.90
N LYS A 668 -37.01 38.92 1.66
CA LYS A 668 -38.05 39.87 1.26
C LYS A 668 -39.19 39.11 0.59
N VAL A 669 -40.42 39.49 0.92
CA VAL A 669 -41.62 38.96 0.26
C VAL A 669 -41.79 39.69 -1.06
N VAL A 670 -42.06 38.92 -2.13
CA VAL A 670 -42.58 39.50 -3.37
C VAL A 670 -44.10 39.60 -3.21
N GLU A 671 -44.62 40.83 -3.10
CA GLU A 671 -46.05 41.07 -3.22
C GLU A 671 -46.40 41.01 -4.71
N ASP A 672 -47.35 40.16 -5.09
CA ASP A 672 -47.90 40.16 -6.44
C ASP A 672 -48.65 41.48 -6.66
N GLU A 673 -48.09 42.38 -7.46
CA GLU A 673 -48.90 43.45 -8.06
C GLU A 673 -49.91 42.78 -9.00
N ALA A 674 -51.18 42.86 -8.59
CA ALA A 674 -52.32 42.33 -9.31
C ALA A 674 -52.37 42.88 -10.75
N ALA A 675 -52.02 42.05 -11.73
CA ALA A 675 -52.43 42.22 -13.12
C ALA A 675 -53.63 41.29 -13.38
N GLY A 676 -54.68 41.89 -13.93
CA GLY A 676 -56.04 41.38 -13.99
C GLY A 676 -56.22 39.96 -14.55
N SER A 677 -57.26 39.33 -14.00
CA SER A 677 -58.11 38.28 -14.57
C SER A 677 -57.89 37.99 -16.06
N GLU A 678 -57.43 36.77 -16.36
CA GLU A 678 -58.13 35.91 -17.30
C GLU A 678 -57.80 34.43 -17.04
N ASP A 679 -58.86 33.63 -16.95
CA ASP A 679 -58.87 32.21 -16.67
C ASP A 679 -58.25 31.42 -17.83
N ARG A 680 -57.03 30.91 -17.64
CA ARG A 680 -56.45 29.85 -18.47
C ARG A 680 -55.66 28.88 -17.61
N SER A 681 -56.19 27.65 -17.53
CA SER A 681 -55.46 26.46 -17.09
C SER A 681 -54.20 26.27 -17.94
N ILE A 682 -53.03 26.58 -17.39
CA ILE A 682 -51.73 26.28 -17.98
C ILE A 682 -51.11 25.13 -17.19
N ILE A 683 -51.07 23.96 -17.84
CA ILE A 683 -50.23 22.83 -17.48
C ILE A 683 -48.77 23.27 -17.68
N ILE A 684 -47.98 23.38 -16.60
CA ILE A 684 -46.53 23.64 -16.71
C ILE A 684 -45.74 22.38 -16.36
N ASN A 685 -45.06 21.94 -17.41
CA ASN A 685 -44.12 20.87 -17.58
C ASN A 685 -42.82 21.17 -16.81
N THR A 686 -42.46 20.34 -15.83
CA THR A 686 -41.17 20.43 -15.13
C THR A 686 -40.07 19.81 -15.98
N SER A 687 -39.42 20.63 -16.82
CA SER A 687 -38.14 20.23 -17.41
C SER A 687 -37.21 21.43 -17.60
N ARG A 688 -36.03 21.31 -16.98
CA ARG A 688 -34.73 21.97 -17.23
C ARG A 688 -34.17 22.74 -16.02
N VAL A 689 -33.53 21.99 -15.12
CA VAL A 689 -32.11 22.19 -14.76
C VAL A 689 -31.50 20.80 -14.49
N SER A 690 -30.57 20.37 -15.33
CA SER A 690 -29.70 19.19 -15.18
C SER A 690 -28.27 19.73 -14.98
N ALA A 691 -27.30 19.15 -14.25
CA ALA A 691 -27.00 17.77 -13.82
C ALA A 691 -25.82 17.81 -12.79
N PRO A 692 -25.14 16.70 -12.38
CA PRO A 692 -25.57 15.33 -12.11
C PRO A 692 -25.16 14.85 -10.69
N ALA A 693 -26.00 14.08 -10.02
CA ALA A 693 -25.56 13.14 -9.00
C ALA A 693 -26.34 11.84 -9.20
N GLY A 694 -25.69 10.87 -9.83
CA GLY A 694 -26.23 9.53 -9.98
C GLY A 694 -26.23 8.83 -8.62
N GLY A 695 -27.44 8.49 -8.15
CA GLY A 695 -27.63 7.69 -6.95
C GLY A 695 -29.12 7.41 -6.77
N LYS A 696 -29.62 6.34 -7.39
CA LYS A 696 -31.01 5.90 -7.26
C LYS A 696 -31.33 5.60 -5.80
N ALA A 697 -32.24 6.36 -5.21
CA ALA A 697 -33.02 5.94 -4.05
C ALA A 697 -34.44 6.48 -4.21
N SER A 698 -35.32 5.66 -4.80
CA SER A 698 -36.74 5.93 -4.88
C SER A 698 -37.36 5.75 -3.49
N TRP A 699 -37.72 6.83 -2.81
CA TRP A 699 -38.62 6.76 -1.65
C TRP A 699 -40.06 6.77 -2.18
N ARG A 700 -40.66 5.58 -2.27
CA ARG A 700 -42.10 5.41 -2.42
C ARG A 700 -42.77 5.72 -1.09
N MET A 701 -43.84 6.51 -1.17
CA MET A 701 -44.84 6.73 -0.13
C MET A 701 -45.25 5.39 0.51
N ASP A 702 -45.26 5.35 1.84
CA ASP A 702 -45.59 4.18 2.67
C ASP A 702 -46.93 3.54 2.27
N LYS A 703 -46.84 2.42 1.52
CA LYS A 703 -47.80 1.34 1.68
C LYS A 703 -47.28 0.46 2.79
N SER A 704 -48.10 0.20 3.79
CA SER A 704 -47.79 -0.75 4.86
C SER A 704 -47.60 -2.14 4.26
N TYR A 705 -46.34 -2.51 4.02
CA TYR A 705 -45.89 -3.83 3.57
C TYR A 705 -45.90 -4.87 4.69
N TRP A 706 -46.53 -4.56 5.83
CA TRP A 706 -46.51 -5.39 7.02
C TRP A 706 -47.14 -6.77 6.79
N THR A 707 -48.18 -6.84 5.97
CA THR A 707 -48.83 -8.10 5.59
C THR A 707 -47.94 -8.93 4.65
N GLU A 708 -47.26 -8.29 3.70
CA GLU A 708 -46.32 -8.96 2.78
C GLU A 708 -45.07 -9.44 3.52
N PHE A 709 -44.56 -8.66 4.48
CA PHE A 709 -43.45 -9.05 5.35
C PHE A 709 -43.79 -10.26 6.22
N LEU A 710 -44.99 -10.29 6.84
CA LEU A 710 -45.43 -11.45 7.60
C LEU A 710 -45.57 -12.71 6.74
N VAL A 711 -46.11 -12.58 5.53
CA VAL A 711 -46.21 -13.71 4.58
C VAL A 711 -44.82 -14.22 4.20
N MET A 712 -43.88 -13.33 3.91
CA MET A 712 -42.50 -13.71 3.58
C MET A 712 -41.76 -14.35 4.77
N CYS A 713 -41.99 -13.88 5.99
CA CYS A 713 -41.45 -14.52 7.19
C CYS A 713 -42.00 -15.94 7.40
N VAL A 714 -43.31 -16.15 7.19
CA VAL A 714 -43.93 -17.48 7.29
C VAL A 714 -43.40 -18.41 6.20
N LEU A 715 -43.28 -17.93 4.96
CA LEU A 715 -42.71 -18.71 3.85
C LEU A 715 -41.24 -19.04 4.07
N PHE A 716 -40.47 -18.12 4.65
CA PHE A 716 -39.06 -18.35 5.00
C PHE A 716 -38.92 -19.41 6.09
N VAL A 717 -39.73 -19.34 7.15
CA VAL A 717 -39.76 -20.38 8.19
C VAL A 717 -40.14 -21.74 7.59
N PHE A 718 -41.13 -21.77 6.70
CA PHE A 718 -41.53 -23.01 6.04
C PHE A 718 -40.41 -23.57 5.14
N ALA A 719 -39.70 -22.71 4.41
CA ALA A 719 -38.55 -23.09 3.59
C ALA A 719 -37.40 -23.64 4.44
N VAL A 720 -37.08 -22.99 5.56
CA VAL A 720 -36.05 -23.46 6.51
C VAL A 720 -36.44 -24.80 7.12
N VAL A 721 -37.71 -24.99 7.51
CA VAL A 721 -38.21 -26.27 8.03
C VAL A 721 -38.12 -27.37 6.97
N LEU A 722 -38.47 -27.08 5.72
CA LEU A 722 -38.30 -28.03 4.61
C LEU A 722 -36.83 -28.38 4.36
N LEU A 723 -35.93 -27.40 4.47
CA LEU A 723 -34.48 -27.61 4.33
C LEU A 723 -33.93 -28.48 5.46
N ILE A 724 -34.38 -28.26 6.70
CA ILE A 724 -34.02 -29.08 7.86
C ILE A 724 -34.57 -30.49 7.69
N LEU A 725 -35.85 -30.65 7.28
CA LEU A 725 -36.44 -31.97 7.01
C LEU A 725 -35.74 -32.68 5.85
N PHE A 726 -35.32 -31.95 4.81
CA PHE A 726 -34.53 -32.49 3.71
C PHE A 726 -33.15 -32.95 4.19
N PHE A 727 -32.47 -32.18 5.04
CA PHE A 727 -31.21 -32.60 5.66
C PHE A 727 -31.39 -33.82 6.56
N LEU A 728 -32.45 -33.86 7.38
CA LEU A 728 -32.76 -34.99 8.25
C LEU A 728 -33.14 -36.25 7.45
N TYR A 729 -33.87 -36.10 6.34
CA TYR A 729 -34.21 -37.18 5.43
C TYR A 729 -32.96 -37.71 4.69
N ARG A 730 -32.11 -36.80 4.20
CA ARG A 730 -30.86 -37.14 3.49
C ARG A 730 -29.82 -37.76 4.42
N HIS A 731 -29.78 -37.36 5.69
CA HIS A 731 -28.91 -37.94 6.73
C HIS A 731 -29.55 -39.08 7.54
N ARG A 732 -30.76 -39.53 7.17
CA ARG A 732 -31.46 -40.63 7.86
C ARG A 732 -30.66 -41.95 7.83
N GLY A 733 -29.82 -42.14 6.81
CA GLY A 733 -28.86 -43.25 6.72
C GLY A 733 -27.63 -43.10 7.63
N GLY A 734 -27.15 -41.86 7.84
CA GLY A 734 -25.97 -41.57 8.67
C GLY A 734 -26.27 -41.55 10.18
N MET A 735 -27.49 -41.21 10.58
CA MET A 735 -27.90 -41.26 12.00
C MET A 735 -27.96 -42.68 12.59
N LYS A 736 -28.05 -43.73 11.76
CA LYS A 736 -27.93 -45.13 12.23
C LYS A 736 -26.51 -45.50 12.66
N VAL A 737 -25.48 -44.75 12.23
CA VAL A 737 -24.08 -45.01 12.60
C VAL A 737 -23.75 -44.34 13.94
N PHE A 738 -24.25 -43.12 14.17
CA PHE A 738 -24.01 -42.39 15.43
C PHE A 738 -24.76 -42.96 16.65
N LEU A 739 -25.93 -43.58 16.45
CA LEU A 739 -26.65 -44.27 17.53
C LEU A 739 -26.04 -45.63 17.93
N LYS A 740 -25.06 -46.15 17.16
CA LYS A 740 -24.35 -47.40 17.47
C LYS A 740 -22.98 -47.19 18.14
N GLN A 741 -22.55 -45.94 18.29
CA GLN A 741 -21.21 -45.59 18.80
C GLN A 741 -21.25 -44.91 20.19
N GLY A 742 -22.44 -44.75 20.77
CA GLY A 742 -22.66 -44.21 22.12
C GLY A 742 -22.70 -45.25 23.24
N GLU A 743 -22.65 -46.54 22.93
CA GLU A 743 -22.60 -47.63 23.91
C GLU A 743 -21.27 -48.37 23.81
N CYS A 744 -20.22 -47.81 24.40
CA CYS A 744 -19.08 -48.52 25.03
C CYS A 744 -17.94 -47.53 25.31
N ALA A 745 -18.14 -46.63 26.26
CA ALA A 745 -17.03 -45.91 26.88
C ALA A 745 -17.36 -45.55 28.34
N SER A 746 -17.53 -46.57 29.17
CA SER A 746 -17.29 -46.44 30.60
C SER A 746 -16.66 -47.72 31.12
N VAL A 747 -15.43 -47.62 31.65
CA VAL A 747 -14.93 -48.22 32.90
C VAL A 747 -13.39 -48.28 32.87
N HIS A 748 -12.81 -47.74 33.95
CA HIS A 748 -11.40 -47.55 34.26
C HIS A 748 -10.71 -48.87 34.78
N PRO A 749 -9.37 -48.85 35.08
CA PRO A 749 -8.42 -49.95 34.83
C PRO A 749 -8.00 -50.75 36.07
N LYS A 750 -7.36 -51.93 35.90
CA LYS A 750 -6.49 -52.60 36.90
C LYS A 750 -5.35 -53.46 36.30
N THR A 751 -4.11 -53.06 36.60
CA THR A 751 -2.91 -53.80 37.09
C THR A 751 -2.57 -55.26 36.72
N ARG A 752 -1.42 -55.43 35.99
CA ARG A 752 -0.13 -56.20 36.22
C ARG A 752 -0.11 -57.66 36.73
N PRO A 753 0.86 -58.54 36.33
CA PRO A 753 2.31 -58.46 36.70
C PRO A 753 3.32 -58.85 35.58
N VAL A 754 4.48 -58.16 35.40
CA VAL A 754 5.85 -58.33 35.99
C VAL A 754 6.55 -59.68 35.72
N VAL A 755 7.60 -59.68 34.88
CA VAL A 755 8.89 -60.41 35.08
C VAL A 755 10.05 -59.57 34.49
N LEU A 756 11.17 -59.51 35.23
CA LEU A 756 12.36 -58.66 35.10
C LEU A 756 13.38 -59.07 33.99
N PRO A 757 14.27 -58.13 33.57
CA PRO A 757 15.54 -58.42 32.88
C PRO A 757 16.73 -58.56 33.86
N PRO A 758 17.90 -59.07 33.43
CA PRO A 758 19.16 -58.81 34.13
C PRO A 758 20.16 -58.00 33.30
N GLU A 759 20.82 -57.06 33.97
CA GLU A 759 22.05 -56.37 33.56
C GLU A 759 23.30 -57.26 33.73
N THR A 760 24.38 -56.94 33.02
CA THR A 760 25.76 -56.78 33.58
C THR A 760 26.72 -56.19 32.52
N GLN A 761 27.61 -55.29 32.94
CA GLN A 761 28.73 -54.70 32.17
C GLN A 761 30.08 -55.45 32.46
N PRO A 762 31.31 -54.93 32.16
CA PRO A 762 32.19 -55.31 31.04
C PRO A 762 33.59 -55.87 31.47
N LEU A 763 34.45 -56.31 30.51
CA LEU A 763 35.94 -56.11 30.45
C LEU A 763 36.71 -57.12 29.54
N ASN A 764 37.62 -56.56 28.72
CA ASN A 764 38.93 -57.04 28.21
C ASN A 764 39.13 -58.39 27.47
N GLY A 765 39.74 -58.29 26.26
CA GLY A 765 40.97 -59.05 25.94
C GLY A 765 41.06 -59.84 24.62
N VAL A 766 41.94 -59.35 23.72
CA VAL A 766 42.88 -60.10 22.83
C VAL A 766 42.41 -60.72 21.48
N GLY A 767 42.88 -60.12 20.36
CA GLY A 767 43.70 -60.76 19.30
C GLY A 767 43.07 -61.47 18.07
N PRO A 768 43.74 -61.51 16.88
CA PRO A 768 43.17 -61.64 15.50
C PRO A 768 43.42 -63.04 14.83
N PRO A 769 43.34 -63.32 13.48
CA PRO A 769 43.05 -62.55 12.22
C PRO A 769 41.91 -63.17 11.32
N SER A 770 41.46 -62.67 10.14
CA SER A 770 42.13 -62.41 8.84
C SER A 770 41.20 -61.77 7.75
N THR A 771 41.65 -60.66 7.11
CA THR A 771 41.63 -60.22 5.66
C THR A 771 40.38 -60.35 4.73
N PRO A 772 40.32 -59.66 3.55
CA PRO A 772 40.22 -58.20 3.28
C PRO A 772 39.12 -57.84 2.23
N LEU A 773 38.78 -56.55 2.03
CA LEU A 773 38.31 -56.01 0.73
C LEU A 773 38.32 -54.46 0.69
N ASP A 774 39.14 -53.96 -0.23
CA ASP A 774 39.29 -52.61 -0.82
C ASP A 774 38.01 -52.08 -1.52
N HIS A 775 37.80 -50.83 -1.96
CA HIS A 775 38.52 -49.54 -2.00
C HIS A 775 37.50 -48.43 -2.44
N GLN A 776 37.78 -47.17 -2.08
CA GLN A 776 37.66 -45.88 -2.82
C GLN A 776 36.38 -45.61 -3.68
N GLY A 777 35.66 -44.49 -3.55
CA GLY A 777 36.11 -43.10 -3.59
C GLY A 777 36.01 -42.56 -5.04
N TYR A 778 35.07 -41.66 -5.34
CA TYR A 778 35.01 -40.98 -6.64
C TYR A 778 34.89 -39.46 -6.51
N GLN A 779 35.83 -38.81 -7.18
CA GLN A 779 36.05 -37.38 -7.34
C GLN A 779 35.76 -37.00 -8.81
N ALA A 780 35.53 -35.72 -9.02
CA ALA A 780 35.03 -35.03 -10.21
C ALA A 780 35.71 -35.32 -11.56
N LEU A 781 34.97 -35.04 -12.65
CA LEU A 781 35.53 -34.76 -13.98
C LEU A 781 34.89 -33.52 -14.62
N LEU A 782 35.76 -32.64 -15.12
CA LEU A 782 35.53 -31.49 -16.00
C LEU A 782 36.22 -31.79 -17.35
N ASP A 783 35.67 -31.16 -18.40
CA ASP A 783 36.22 -30.83 -19.73
C ASP A 783 36.45 -31.92 -20.82
N SER A 784 35.78 -31.76 -21.97
CA SER A 784 36.37 -31.17 -23.20
C SER A 784 35.47 -31.31 -24.46
N PHE A 785 35.87 -30.57 -25.50
CA PHE A 785 35.15 -30.01 -26.66
C PHE A 785 34.82 -30.95 -27.87
N GLN A 786 33.84 -30.49 -28.69
CA GLN A 786 33.61 -30.63 -30.17
C GLN A 786 33.91 -32.00 -30.87
N ARG A 787 33.07 -32.62 -31.73
CA ARG A 787 32.44 -32.13 -32.98
C ARG A 787 31.53 -33.24 -33.58
N SER A 788 30.44 -32.84 -34.23
CA SER A 788 29.66 -33.50 -35.30
C SER A 788 29.45 -35.04 -35.29
N ARG A 789 28.20 -35.48 -35.06
CA ARG A 789 27.64 -36.67 -35.72
C ARG A 789 26.24 -36.37 -36.28
N VAL A 790 26.12 -36.72 -37.55
CA VAL A 790 24.95 -36.71 -38.43
C VAL A 790 23.85 -37.58 -37.83
N PHE A 791 22.62 -37.07 -37.73
CA PHE A 791 21.43 -37.89 -37.44
C PHE A 791 20.74 -38.26 -38.75
N THR A 792 20.65 -39.56 -39.01
CA THR A 792 19.90 -40.16 -40.10
C THR A 792 18.40 -40.11 -39.82
N GLU A 793 17.66 -39.73 -40.86
CA GLU A 793 16.22 -39.64 -40.94
C GLU A 793 15.58 -41.04 -40.96
N SER A 794 15.10 -41.51 -39.80
CA SER A 794 14.06 -42.56 -39.72
C SER A 794 13.56 -42.71 -38.28
N GLU A 795 12.45 -42.04 -37.97
CA GLU A 795 11.37 -42.50 -37.06
C GLU A 795 10.32 -41.38 -36.90
N LYS A 796 9.72 -40.98 -38.02
CA LYS A 796 8.39 -40.34 -38.00
C LYS A 796 7.35 -41.44 -38.17
N ARG A 797 6.73 -41.90 -37.08
CA ARG A 797 5.39 -42.49 -37.14
C ARG A 797 4.38 -41.42 -36.75
N PRO A 798 3.37 -41.11 -37.57
CA PRO A 798 2.29 -40.22 -37.17
C PRO A 798 1.39 -40.95 -36.16
N LEU A 799 1.09 -40.30 -35.03
CA LEU A 799 0.08 -40.75 -34.08
C LEU A 799 -1.29 -40.69 -34.76
N SER A 800 -1.98 -41.82 -34.85
CA SER A 800 -3.36 -41.91 -35.35
C SER A 800 -4.31 -41.27 -34.35
N VAL A 801 -5.14 -40.34 -34.82
CA VAL A 801 -6.11 -39.56 -34.02
C VAL A 801 -7.31 -40.41 -33.54
N GLN A 802 -7.47 -41.64 -34.04
CA GLN A 802 -8.66 -42.47 -33.80
C GLN A 802 -8.75 -43.11 -32.40
N ASP A 803 -7.67 -43.11 -31.60
CA ASP A 803 -7.66 -43.76 -30.27
C ASP A 803 -7.59 -42.78 -29.09
N SER A 804 -7.92 -41.50 -29.30
CA SER A 804 -7.97 -40.49 -28.24
C SER A 804 -9.42 -40.20 -27.81
N PHE A 805 -9.75 -40.47 -26.55
CA PHE A 805 -11.05 -40.12 -25.96
C PHE A 805 -10.86 -39.44 -24.60
N VAL A 806 -11.76 -38.49 -24.32
CA VAL A 806 -11.77 -37.67 -23.10
C VAL A 806 -12.80 -38.26 -22.14
N GLU A 807 -12.36 -38.64 -20.94
CA GLU A 807 -13.24 -39.17 -19.90
C GLU A 807 -13.46 -38.09 -18.82
N VAL A 808 -14.73 -37.77 -18.53
CA VAL A 808 -15.11 -36.81 -17.49
C VAL A 808 -15.86 -37.57 -16.41
N SER A 809 -15.22 -37.76 -15.25
CA SER A 809 -15.87 -38.37 -14.08
C SER A 809 -16.79 -37.35 -13.39
N PRO A 810 -18.01 -37.73 -12.97
CA PRO A 810 -18.94 -36.83 -12.29
C PRO A 810 -18.48 -36.37 -10.89
N THR A 811 -17.34 -36.87 -10.38
CA THR A 811 -16.77 -36.48 -9.08
C THR A 811 -15.54 -35.57 -9.16
N CYS A 812 -15.06 -35.16 -10.35
CA CYS A 812 -13.93 -34.22 -10.50
C CYS A 812 -14.01 -33.39 -11.80
N PRO A 813 -13.93 -32.05 -11.78
CA PRO A 813 -14.18 -31.21 -12.95
C PRO A 813 -12.94 -30.92 -13.81
N ARG A 814 -12.00 -31.87 -13.95
CA ARG A 814 -10.85 -31.72 -14.88
C ARG A 814 -10.80 -32.86 -15.90
N PRO A 815 -10.85 -32.58 -17.22
CA PRO A 815 -10.78 -33.62 -18.24
C PRO A 815 -9.37 -34.24 -18.29
N ARG A 816 -9.30 -35.57 -18.47
CA ARG A 816 -8.03 -36.30 -18.69
C ARG A 816 -8.06 -36.94 -20.08
N VAL A 817 -6.93 -36.88 -20.79
CA VAL A 817 -6.76 -37.50 -22.11
C VAL A 817 -5.94 -38.77 -21.97
N ARG A 818 -6.46 -39.88 -22.49
CA ARG A 818 -5.77 -41.18 -22.50
C ARG A 818 -5.15 -41.40 -23.88
N LEU A 819 -3.85 -41.69 -23.95
CA LEU A 819 -3.14 -42.02 -25.19
C LEU A 819 -2.64 -43.47 -25.09
N GLY A 820 -3.44 -44.42 -25.58
CA GLY A 820 -3.12 -45.85 -25.50
C GLY A 820 -3.16 -46.42 -24.08
N SER A 821 -2.26 -47.37 -23.78
CA SER A 821 -2.26 -48.14 -22.53
C SER A 821 -1.56 -47.47 -21.34
N GLU A 822 -0.91 -46.32 -21.53
CA GLU A 822 -0.22 -45.58 -20.46
C GLU A 822 -0.95 -44.27 -20.12
N ILE A 823 -1.12 -44.00 -18.82
CA ILE A 823 -1.66 -42.74 -18.31
C ILE A 823 -0.48 -41.80 -18.02
N ARG A 824 -0.37 -40.70 -18.76
CA ARG A 824 0.53 -39.59 -18.41
C ARG A 824 -0.29 -38.38 -18.01
N ASP A 825 -0.06 -37.88 -16.80
CA ASP A 825 -0.52 -36.57 -16.37
C ASP A 825 0.23 -35.51 -17.19
N SER A 826 -0.32 -35.14 -18.35
CA SER A 826 0.16 -34.01 -19.12
C SER A 826 -0.70 -32.81 -18.78
N VAL A 827 -0.06 -31.80 -18.20
CA VAL A 827 -0.63 -30.47 -18.03
C VAL A 827 -0.64 -29.82 -19.41
N VAL A 828 -1.83 -29.56 -19.94
CA VAL A 828 -2.05 -28.58 -21.01
C VAL A 828 -2.68 -27.35 -20.38
#